data_AF-A0A0K0FZ05-F1
#
_entry.id   AF-A0A0K0FZ05-F1
#
_cell.length_a   1.000
_cell.length_b   1.000
_cell.length_c   1.000
_cell.angle_alpha   90.00
_cell.angle_beta   90.00
_cell.angle_gamma   90.00
#
_symmetry.space_group_name_H-M   'P 1'
#
loop_
_entity.id
_entity.type
_entity.pdbx_description
1 polymer ?
#
loop_
_entity_poly.entity_id
_entity_poly.type
_entity_poly.pdbx_seq_one_letter_code
_entity_poly.pdbx_strand_id
1 'polypeptide(L)'
;MFQIFVRSCFSDVRVRFAPSPTGKMHLGSLRTALFNYLFAKHHKGQFVLRLEDTDQNRLIPNCGEEFEKTLSDFGLNVDESPLKGGNFGSYKQSERLNLYQEKSQELIDRDHAYHCFCSSERLDLLRKNAIRLNTIPKYDGKCRNLSKEETTSRLINGEKSVIRYKFDNHESSFYDIVYGSIRQKINEGDFVIIKSDGFPTYHFANVVDDNHMKISHVIRGMEWISSTGKHMKLYKSLNINPPTWIHLPLITRNGDKKLSKRDKDAFVDFYTKTNGFLPLGILNFLIRNGSGIKDFDYTKLYQVDKMIEKFDCNLIGRRNFMLDNDSLENYGKLSFKEADFDTQLYPEIINRLKKNIDKEYVKKVVNFLKKNEENFSKLSLLDKDSPFGFFFSQTSNLNNLQSYFELDIVKKMLSEVILLDDLNVGKFREISHNSDMKYAKFFKMLRLALIDSVNGPPLSELIEFFGKTECKNRLQNIKEMLSRFLICSFKTLQPSLRNIAFSTTKFSRYGRKKFQERFDKFKYEKKPVHGYFSQPHPIMKDFVPIRPLSHLYKAVLFTSFITVGSFTIAAIIKYERTKEQLRSVIEDMESFFNKFFRNRYILDDRPQIQLSLPQQVALGIIGINVMITLLWAIPSLSPFMTTYFTNSFTQKKMCLTMLTSIFSHQSILHLFANMYVLWSFAPITMHKLTGVEQFCALYASSGVISSLISLTHKSIIKSPVRSIGASGAILGVLAYTCMKIPDARLQILFLPFFDFSAQSAVYGIILIDVIGLLGPWKMFDHAAHLGGSLFGIWYAMYGEHLVRNWYNLEVINVYKKLKEDN
;
A
#
# COMPACT_ATOMS: atom_id res chain seq x y z
N MET A 1 60.47 -9.12 27.80
CA MET A 1 59.91 -10.27 27.04
C MET A 1 58.38 -10.38 27.07
N PHE A 2 57.66 -9.78 28.03
CA PHE A 2 56.19 -9.80 28.08
C PHE A 2 55.48 -8.73 27.22
N GLN A 3 56.22 -7.74 26.70
CA GLN A 3 55.71 -6.68 25.80
C GLN A 3 55.82 -7.01 24.30
N ILE A 4 56.46 -8.14 23.94
CA ILE A 4 56.59 -8.58 22.54
C ILE A 4 55.48 -9.59 22.18
N PHE A 5 54.79 -10.18 23.17
CA PHE A 5 53.69 -11.13 22.93
C PHE A 5 52.31 -10.46 22.73
N VAL A 6 52.19 -9.14 22.93
CA VAL A 6 50.93 -8.39 22.74
C VAL A 6 50.85 -7.72 21.35
N ARG A 7 51.85 -7.92 20.48
CA ARG A 7 51.92 -7.29 19.15
C ARG A 7 51.63 -8.21 17.95
N SER A 8 51.14 -9.43 18.16
CA SER A 8 50.93 -10.41 17.07
C SER A 8 49.51 -11.01 17.00
N CYS A 9 48.46 -10.22 17.28
CA CYS A 9 47.08 -10.68 17.02
C CYS A 9 46.11 -9.50 16.82
N PHE A 10 46.38 -8.62 15.85
CA PHE A 10 45.26 -8.01 15.13
C PHE A 10 44.79 -9.10 14.15
N SER A 11 43.83 -9.92 14.55
CA SER A 11 43.08 -10.71 13.59
C SER A 11 42.34 -9.69 12.70
N ASP A 12 42.85 -9.45 11.49
CA ASP A 12 42.35 -8.41 10.61
C ASP A 12 40.83 -8.52 10.48
N VAL A 13 40.11 -7.49 10.96
CA VAL A 13 38.66 -7.47 10.89
C VAL A 13 38.25 -7.47 9.42
N ARG A 14 37.44 -8.46 9.02
CA ARG A 14 36.93 -8.58 7.66
C ARG A 14 35.46 -8.91 7.73
N VAL A 15 34.67 -8.09 7.07
CA VAL A 15 33.21 -8.23 7.02
C VAL A 15 32.76 -8.12 5.58
N ARG A 16 31.54 -8.58 5.30
CA ARG A 16 31.02 -8.58 3.93
C ARG A 16 29.57 -8.17 3.84
N PHE A 17 29.28 -7.37 2.82
CA PHE A 17 27.94 -7.23 2.27
C PHE A 17 27.78 -8.20 1.10
N ALA A 18 26.89 -9.18 1.26
CA ALA A 18 26.71 -10.27 0.31
C ALA A 18 25.29 -10.31 -0.28
N PRO A 19 24.93 -9.39 -1.20
CA PRO A 19 23.61 -9.38 -1.83
C PRO A 19 23.51 -10.36 -3.01
N SER A 20 22.32 -10.95 -3.20
CA SER A 20 21.98 -11.65 -4.45
C SER A 20 21.50 -10.65 -5.52
N PRO A 21 22.02 -10.68 -6.76
CA PRO A 21 21.67 -9.74 -7.84
C PRO A 21 20.31 -10.05 -8.45
N THR A 22 19.25 -9.86 -7.66
CA THR A 22 17.86 -10.23 -7.99
C THR A 22 16.93 -9.01 -8.12
N GLY A 23 17.52 -7.82 -8.28
CA GLY A 23 16.81 -6.55 -8.45
C GLY A 23 17.44 -5.40 -7.67
N LYS A 24 16.68 -4.30 -7.57
CA LYS A 24 17.12 -3.05 -6.95
C LYS A 24 17.48 -3.22 -5.47
N MET A 25 18.37 -2.34 -4.99
CA MET A 25 18.83 -2.37 -3.60
C MET A 25 17.68 -2.07 -2.65
N HIS A 26 17.44 -3.00 -1.73
CA HIS A 26 16.44 -2.85 -0.67
C HIS A 26 17.01 -2.00 0.48
N LEU A 27 16.17 -1.24 1.17
CA LEU A 27 16.58 -0.39 2.28
C LEU A 27 17.24 -1.19 3.43
N GLY A 28 16.76 -2.41 3.69
CA GLY A 28 17.39 -3.34 4.64
C GLY A 28 18.77 -3.83 4.20
N SER A 29 19.02 -3.94 2.89
CA SER A 29 20.34 -4.27 2.35
C SER A 29 21.30 -3.10 2.55
N LEU A 30 20.85 -1.86 2.31
CA LEU A 30 21.63 -0.67 2.60
C LEU A 30 21.96 -0.53 4.09
N ARG A 31 20.99 -0.81 4.99
CA ARG A 31 21.26 -0.84 6.43
C ARG A 31 22.29 -1.91 6.80
N THR A 32 22.21 -3.10 6.20
CA THR A 32 23.21 -4.15 6.43
C THR A 32 24.59 -3.72 5.95
N ALA A 33 24.68 -3.12 4.76
CA ALA A 33 25.93 -2.59 4.23
C ALA A 33 26.52 -1.49 5.12
N LEU A 34 25.69 -0.55 5.59
CA LEU A 34 26.09 0.51 6.52
C LEU A 34 26.72 -0.06 7.80
N PHE A 35 26.07 -1.03 8.46
CA PHE A 35 26.60 -1.60 9.70
C PHE A 35 27.89 -2.41 9.47
N ASN A 36 28.01 -3.11 8.33
CA ASN A 36 29.28 -3.74 7.95
C ASN A 36 30.37 -2.68 7.74
N TYR A 37 30.07 -1.60 7.01
CA TYR A 37 31.01 -0.51 6.75
C TYR A 37 31.47 0.16 8.05
N LEU A 38 30.54 0.55 8.92
CA LEU A 38 30.86 1.16 10.22
C LEU A 38 31.73 0.23 11.08
N PHE A 39 31.38 -1.06 11.16
CA PHE A 39 32.17 -2.05 11.91
C PHE A 39 33.58 -2.19 11.34
N ALA A 40 33.71 -2.35 10.02
CA ALA A 40 35.00 -2.46 9.35
C ALA A 40 35.86 -1.22 9.63
N LYS A 41 35.35 -0.03 9.33
CA LYS A 41 36.13 1.21 9.45
C LYS A 41 36.46 1.54 10.90
N HIS A 42 35.56 1.27 11.85
CA HIS A 42 35.83 1.46 13.29
C HIS A 42 37.02 0.62 13.76
N HIS A 43 37.07 -0.64 13.31
CA HIS A 43 38.14 -1.57 13.65
C HIS A 43 39.33 -1.56 12.67
N LYS A 44 39.39 -0.59 11.74
CA LYS A 44 40.42 -0.50 10.68
C LYS A 44 40.54 -1.78 9.83
N GLY A 45 39.43 -2.47 9.66
CA GLY A 45 39.28 -3.68 8.87
C GLY A 45 38.86 -3.44 7.42
N GLN A 46 38.48 -4.53 6.75
CA GLN A 46 38.10 -4.56 5.34
C GLN A 46 36.59 -4.77 5.16
N PHE A 47 35.98 -3.98 4.28
CA PHE A 47 34.59 -4.09 3.86
C PHE A 47 34.49 -4.67 2.44
N VAL A 48 34.01 -5.91 2.34
CA VAL A 48 33.97 -6.68 1.10
C VAL A 48 32.56 -6.70 0.50
N LEU A 49 32.44 -6.49 -0.81
CA LEU A 49 31.23 -6.78 -1.59
C LEU A 49 31.39 -8.13 -2.30
N ARG A 50 30.50 -9.08 -2.00
CA ARG A 50 30.43 -10.39 -2.67
C ARG A 50 29.06 -10.60 -3.30
N LEU A 51 28.99 -10.93 -4.58
CA LEU A 51 27.72 -11.17 -5.27
C LEU A 51 27.31 -12.63 -5.16
N GLU A 52 26.12 -12.87 -4.59
CA GLU A 52 25.55 -14.20 -4.42
C GLU A 52 24.64 -14.58 -5.59
N ASP A 53 25.25 -14.88 -6.72
CA ASP A 53 24.62 -15.10 -8.02
C ASP A 53 24.43 -16.59 -8.37
N THR A 54 24.37 -17.47 -7.37
CA THR A 54 24.23 -18.93 -7.58
C THR A 54 22.84 -19.36 -8.09
N ASP A 55 21.83 -18.50 -7.96
CA ASP A 55 20.47 -18.70 -8.47
C ASP A 55 20.30 -18.00 -9.84
N GLN A 56 20.78 -18.68 -10.88
CA GLN A 56 20.84 -18.16 -12.25
C GLN A 56 19.46 -17.75 -12.80
N ASN A 57 18.38 -18.42 -12.37
CA ASN A 57 17.01 -18.12 -12.84
C ASN A 57 16.48 -16.76 -12.36
N ARG A 58 17.11 -16.17 -11.33
CA ARG A 58 16.69 -14.90 -10.73
C ARG A 58 17.67 -13.77 -10.99
N LEU A 59 18.72 -14.04 -11.75
CA LEU A 59 19.79 -13.10 -12.00
C LEU A 59 19.28 -11.95 -12.88
N ILE A 60 19.54 -10.73 -12.44
CA ILE A 60 19.33 -9.53 -13.24
C ILE A 60 20.71 -8.96 -13.60
N PRO A 61 21.01 -8.83 -14.91
CA PRO A 61 22.29 -8.26 -15.36
C PRO A 61 22.55 -6.88 -14.76
N ASN A 62 23.82 -6.55 -14.55
CA ASN A 62 24.31 -5.25 -14.06
C ASN A 62 23.85 -4.85 -12.64
N CYS A 63 23.06 -5.66 -11.92
CA CYS A 63 22.68 -5.36 -10.54
C CYS A 63 23.88 -5.23 -9.60
N GLY A 64 24.97 -5.98 -9.83
CA GLY A 64 26.18 -5.89 -9.02
C GLY A 64 26.84 -4.52 -9.09
N GLU A 65 26.98 -3.97 -10.30
CA GLU A 65 27.53 -2.64 -10.54
C GLU A 65 26.62 -1.55 -9.94
N GLU A 66 25.30 -1.72 -10.06
CA GLU A 66 24.34 -0.80 -9.45
C GLU A 66 24.43 -0.80 -7.92
N PHE A 67 24.68 -1.95 -7.28
CA PHE A 67 24.91 -1.99 -5.83
C PHE A 67 26.17 -1.25 -5.43
N GLU A 68 27.29 -1.50 -6.10
CA GLU A 68 28.55 -0.83 -5.79
C GLU A 68 28.47 0.68 -6.02
N LYS A 69 27.83 1.10 -7.12
CA LYS A 69 27.53 2.51 -7.37
C LYS A 69 26.65 3.11 -6.28
N THR A 70 25.57 2.43 -5.90
CA THR A 70 24.69 2.91 -4.82
C THR A 70 25.45 3.03 -3.49
N LEU A 71 26.34 2.10 -3.16
CA LEU A 71 27.18 2.21 -1.97
C LEU A 71 28.12 3.41 -2.04
N SER A 72 28.76 3.63 -3.20
CA SER A 72 29.62 4.80 -3.45
C SER A 72 28.85 6.12 -3.35
N ASP A 73 27.63 6.20 -3.90
CA ASP A 73 26.75 7.38 -3.82
C ASP A 73 26.39 7.72 -2.36
N PHE A 74 26.42 6.71 -1.47
CA PHE A 74 26.22 6.86 -0.02
C PHE A 74 27.52 7.05 0.77
N GLY A 75 28.68 7.13 0.12
CA GLY A 75 29.99 7.24 0.76
C GLY A 75 30.46 5.96 1.45
N LEU A 76 29.88 4.81 1.13
CA LEU A 76 30.18 3.50 1.71
C LEU A 76 31.12 2.70 0.78
N ASN A 77 32.31 3.25 0.53
CA ASN A 77 33.26 2.68 -0.43
C ASN A 77 33.75 1.29 -0.01
N VAL A 78 33.69 0.34 -0.94
CA VAL A 78 34.12 -1.05 -0.72
C VAL A 78 35.63 -1.18 -0.89
N ASP A 79 36.23 -2.05 -0.07
CA ASP A 79 37.66 -2.30 -0.12
C ASP A 79 38.00 -3.37 -1.16
N GLU A 80 37.16 -4.40 -1.27
CA GLU A 80 37.24 -5.50 -2.23
C GLU A 80 35.86 -5.75 -2.86
N SER A 81 35.80 -5.97 -4.17
CA SER A 81 34.54 -6.15 -4.91
C SER A 81 34.78 -6.83 -6.26
N PRO A 82 33.72 -7.25 -6.99
CA PRO A 82 33.89 -7.76 -8.36
C PRO A 82 34.51 -6.75 -9.33
N LEU A 83 34.22 -5.44 -9.17
CA LEU A 83 34.76 -4.39 -10.04
C LEU A 83 36.18 -4.00 -9.65
N LYS A 84 36.45 -3.88 -8.35
CA LYS A 84 37.74 -3.41 -7.81
C LYS A 84 38.78 -4.54 -7.70
N GLY A 85 38.33 -5.79 -7.65
CA GLY A 85 39.18 -6.94 -7.35
C GLY A 85 39.57 -7.02 -5.87
N GLY A 86 40.62 -7.79 -5.59
CA GLY A 86 41.13 -8.03 -4.24
C GLY A 86 41.79 -9.41 -4.11
N ASN A 87 42.38 -9.67 -2.95
CA ASN A 87 43.26 -10.83 -2.73
C ASN A 87 42.54 -12.18 -2.74
N PHE A 88 41.20 -12.20 -2.66
CA PHE A 88 40.41 -13.43 -2.54
C PHE A 88 39.43 -13.62 -3.71
N GLY A 89 39.63 -12.87 -4.80
CA GLY A 89 38.81 -12.93 -6.00
C GLY A 89 38.75 -14.33 -6.63
N SER A 90 37.73 -14.64 -7.44
CA SER A 90 36.60 -13.79 -7.82
C SER A 90 35.63 -13.47 -6.66
N TYR A 91 34.96 -12.32 -6.72
CA TYR A 91 33.93 -11.90 -5.75
C TYR A 91 32.50 -12.19 -6.24
N LYS A 92 32.35 -12.96 -7.32
CA LYS A 92 31.07 -13.53 -7.78
C LYS A 92 31.08 -15.02 -7.51
N GLN A 93 30.01 -15.56 -6.92
CA GLN A 93 29.95 -16.99 -6.60
C GLN A 93 29.88 -17.87 -7.86
N SER A 94 29.25 -17.40 -8.93
CA SER A 94 29.20 -18.10 -10.21
C SER A 94 30.58 -18.39 -10.83
N GLU A 95 31.59 -17.61 -10.47
CA GLU A 95 32.97 -17.75 -10.97
C GLU A 95 33.85 -18.62 -10.02
N ARG A 96 33.25 -19.23 -8.99
CA ARG A 96 33.96 -19.97 -7.91
C ARG A 96 33.58 -21.46 -7.83
N LEU A 97 33.00 -22.01 -8.90
CA LEU A 97 32.45 -23.37 -8.92
C LEU A 97 33.47 -24.45 -8.52
N ASN A 98 34.72 -24.35 -8.96
CA ASN A 98 35.78 -25.31 -8.63
C ASN A 98 36.03 -25.39 -7.12
N LEU A 99 36.01 -24.26 -6.42
CA LEU A 99 36.19 -24.22 -4.96
C LEU A 99 35.06 -24.94 -4.24
N TYR A 100 33.81 -24.76 -4.69
CA TYR A 100 32.67 -25.45 -4.09
C TYR A 100 32.70 -26.95 -4.39
N GLN A 101 33.11 -27.34 -5.59
CA GLN A 101 33.28 -28.75 -5.93
C GLN A 101 34.32 -29.41 -5.03
N GLU A 102 35.51 -28.82 -4.88
CA GLU A 102 36.57 -29.30 -3.97
C GLU A 102 36.05 -29.47 -2.54
N LYS A 103 35.39 -28.45 -1.99
CA LYS A 103 34.89 -28.50 -0.61
C LYS A 103 33.72 -29.47 -0.44
N SER A 104 32.91 -29.67 -1.49
CA SER A 104 31.83 -30.65 -1.44
C SER A 104 32.38 -32.08 -1.47
N GLN A 105 33.46 -32.31 -2.21
CA GLN A 105 34.17 -33.59 -2.23
C GLN A 105 34.82 -33.87 -0.88
N GLU A 106 35.45 -32.87 -0.25
CA GLU A 106 35.99 -32.98 1.11
C GLU A 106 34.92 -33.42 2.13
N LEU A 107 33.68 -32.92 2.01
CA LEU A 107 32.56 -33.37 2.85
C LEU A 107 32.12 -34.81 2.54
N ILE A 108 32.15 -35.24 1.29
CA ILE A 108 31.84 -36.63 0.90
C ILE A 108 32.89 -37.58 1.47
N ASP A 109 34.17 -37.25 1.30
CA ASP A 109 35.29 -38.07 1.75
C ASP A 109 35.30 -38.26 3.28
N ARG A 110 34.77 -37.26 4.01
CA ARG A 110 34.59 -37.29 5.47
C ARG A 110 33.24 -37.84 5.94
N ASP A 111 32.44 -38.44 5.06
CA ASP A 111 31.11 -38.99 5.37
C ASP A 111 30.13 -37.94 5.96
N HIS A 112 30.28 -36.68 5.57
CA HIS A 112 29.38 -35.58 5.93
C HIS A 112 28.46 -35.15 4.79
N ALA A 113 28.65 -35.68 3.58
CA ALA A 113 27.79 -35.45 2.44
C ALA A 113 27.72 -36.69 1.54
N TYR A 114 26.70 -36.76 0.69
CA TYR A 114 26.50 -37.87 -0.25
C TYR A 114 25.73 -37.45 -1.50
N HIS A 115 25.88 -38.21 -2.58
CA HIS A 115 25.12 -38.02 -3.81
C HIS A 115 23.69 -38.55 -3.68
N CYS A 116 22.72 -37.77 -4.15
CA CYS A 116 21.32 -38.11 -4.17
C CYS A 116 20.78 -38.04 -5.60
N PHE A 117 20.21 -39.16 -6.05
CA PHE A 117 19.64 -39.34 -7.40
C PHE A 117 18.10 -39.28 -7.41
N CYS A 118 17.48 -38.76 -6.34
CA CYS A 118 16.02 -38.69 -6.27
C CYS A 118 15.47 -37.64 -7.23
N SER A 119 14.49 -38.02 -8.07
CA SER A 119 13.78 -37.11 -8.97
C SER A 119 12.97 -36.04 -8.22
N SER A 120 12.76 -34.90 -8.87
CA SER A 120 11.90 -33.82 -8.36
C SER A 120 10.47 -34.31 -8.09
N GLU A 121 9.92 -35.13 -8.98
CA GLU A 121 8.58 -35.74 -8.87
C GLU A 121 8.43 -36.55 -7.57
N ARG A 122 9.43 -37.39 -7.26
CA ARG A 122 9.45 -38.15 -6.01
C ARG A 122 9.46 -37.22 -4.79
N LEU A 123 10.31 -36.19 -4.82
CA LEU A 123 10.41 -35.23 -3.73
C LEU A 123 9.10 -34.44 -3.55
N ASP A 124 8.38 -34.15 -4.63
CA ASP A 124 7.06 -33.52 -4.57
C ASP A 124 5.99 -34.43 -3.98
N LEU A 125 6.03 -35.73 -4.27
CA LEU A 125 5.16 -36.71 -3.60
C LEU A 125 5.41 -36.75 -2.09
N LEU A 126 6.68 -36.75 -1.65
CA LEU A 126 7.03 -36.69 -0.23
C LEU A 126 6.50 -35.41 0.43
N ARG A 127 6.64 -34.24 -0.23
CA ARG A 127 6.10 -32.97 0.29
C ARG A 127 4.58 -33.01 0.41
N LYS A 128 3.88 -33.47 -0.63
CA LYS A 128 2.41 -33.59 -0.64
C LYS A 128 1.91 -34.53 0.46
N ASN A 129 2.59 -35.67 0.66
CA ASN A 129 2.27 -36.61 1.73
C ASN A 129 2.50 -36.01 3.12
N ALA A 130 3.61 -35.28 3.33
CA ALA A 130 3.87 -34.61 4.60
C ALA A 130 2.81 -33.56 4.94
N ILE A 131 2.42 -32.74 3.95
CA ILE A 131 1.33 -31.75 4.07
C ILE A 131 0.00 -32.45 4.41
N ARG A 132 -0.34 -33.54 3.72
CA ARG A 132 -1.55 -34.33 3.98
C ARG A 132 -1.60 -34.85 5.42
N LEU A 133 -0.44 -35.22 5.97
CA LEU A 133 -0.29 -35.74 7.32
C LEU A 133 -0.07 -34.65 8.38
N ASN A 134 -0.11 -33.36 8.01
CA ASN A 134 0.24 -32.22 8.88
C ASN A 134 1.63 -32.38 9.56
N THR A 135 2.59 -32.96 8.85
CA THR A 135 3.98 -33.14 9.31
C THR A 135 4.93 -32.22 8.53
N ILE A 136 6.11 -31.94 9.11
CA ILE A 136 7.14 -31.11 8.47
C ILE A 136 7.69 -31.86 7.24
N PRO A 137 7.61 -31.29 6.03
CA PRO A 137 8.21 -31.89 4.85
C PRO A 137 9.72 -32.02 5.01
N LYS A 138 10.23 -33.24 4.93
CA LYS A 138 11.66 -33.54 5.04
C LYS A 138 12.08 -34.57 4.00
N TYR A 139 13.34 -34.50 3.58
CA TYR A 139 13.94 -35.59 2.83
C TYR A 139 14.07 -36.82 3.72
N ASP A 140 13.81 -37.99 3.15
CA ASP A 140 13.70 -39.25 3.87
C ASP A 140 15.00 -40.06 3.89
N GLY A 141 16.09 -39.51 3.35
CA GLY A 141 17.41 -40.16 3.39
C GLY A 141 17.55 -41.35 2.43
N LYS A 142 16.67 -41.52 1.44
CA LYS A 142 16.68 -42.68 0.52
C LYS A 142 18.07 -43.01 -0.06
N CYS A 143 18.85 -41.99 -0.43
CA CYS A 143 20.18 -42.18 -1.04
C CYS A 143 21.35 -42.17 -0.04
N ARG A 144 21.08 -42.10 1.28
CA ARG A 144 22.12 -41.92 2.31
C ARG A 144 23.06 -43.12 2.43
N ASN A 145 22.55 -44.32 2.15
CA ASN A 145 23.27 -45.59 2.34
C ASN A 145 23.64 -46.27 1.00
N LEU A 146 23.68 -45.52 -0.11
CA LEU A 146 24.15 -46.07 -1.38
C LEU A 146 25.63 -46.43 -1.27
N SER A 147 26.04 -47.56 -1.85
CA SER A 147 27.45 -47.95 -1.84
C SER A 147 28.28 -47.00 -2.74
N LYS A 148 29.60 -46.97 -2.53
CA LYS A 148 30.50 -46.17 -3.37
C LYS A 148 30.49 -46.67 -4.81
N GLU A 149 30.40 -47.99 -5.00
CA GLU A 149 30.32 -48.64 -6.31
C GLU A 149 29.02 -48.25 -7.04
N GLU A 150 27.88 -48.33 -6.36
CA GLU A 150 26.58 -47.94 -6.95
C GLU A 150 26.55 -46.46 -7.31
N THR A 151 27.07 -45.60 -6.41
CA THR A 151 27.15 -44.16 -6.65
C THR A 151 28.03 -43.86 -7.86
N THR A 152 29.20 -44.49 -7.95
CA THR A 152 30.16 -44.30 -9.06
C THR A 152 29.57 -44.77 -10.38
N SER A 153 28.91 -45.94 -10.40
CA SER A 153 28.25 -46.45 -11.60
C SER A 153 27.17 -45.51 -12.13
N ARG A 154 26.29 -44.98 -11.24
CA ARG A 154 25.25 -44.02 -11.62
C ARG A 154 25.83 -42.71 -12.17
N LEU A 155 26.93 -42.22 -11.58
CA LEU A 155 27.61 -41.01 -12.06
C LEU A 155 28.26 -41.23 -13.43
N ILE A 156 28.93 -42.37 -13.66
CA ILE A 156 29.52 -42.73 -14.97
C ILE A 156 28.43 -42.85 -16.04
N ASN A 157 27.27 -43.37 -15.68
CA ASN A 157 26.10 -43.46 -16.56
C ASN A 157 25.44 -42.09 -16.86
N GLY A 158 25.96 -40.99 -16.30
CA GLY A 158 25.46 -39.64 -16.53
C GLY A 158 24.15 -39.32 -15.80
N GLU A 159 23.77 -40.09 -14.77
CA GLU A 159 22.60 -39.77 -13.96
C GLU A 159 22.80 -38.44 -13.21
N LYS A 160 21.85 -37.52 -13.39
CA LYS A 160 21.87 -36.24 -12.67
C LYS A 160 21.71 -36.48 -11.16
N SER A 161 22.63 -35.93 -10.38
CA SER A 161 22.60 -36.03 -8.92
C SER A 161 22.71 -34.65 -8.27
N VAL A 162 22.27 -34.55 -7.02
CA VAL A 162 22.57 -33.43 -6.13
C VAL A 162 23.47 -33.93 -4.99
N ILE A 163 24.26 -33.05 -4.39
CA ILE A 163 25.01 -33.40 -3.16
C ILE A 163 24.21 -32.90 -1.97
N ARG A 164 23.90 -33.80 -1.03
CA ARG A 164 23.20 -33.48 0.22
C ARG A 164 24.16 -33.53 1.40
N TYR A 165 23.99 -32.61 2.33
CA TYR A 165 24.65 -32.67 3.63
C TYR A 165 23.96 -33.69 4.54
N LYS A 166 24.74 -34.60 5.12
CA LYS A 166 24.29 -35.64 6.05
C LYS A 166 24.04 -35.02 7.42
N PHE A 167 22.76 -34.86 7.78
CA PHE A 167 22.35 -34.09 8.94
C PHE A 167 22.01 -35.01 10.13
N ASP A 168 23.04 -35.56 10.80
CA ASP A 168 22.88 -36.52 11.91
C ASP A 168 22.40 -35.88 13.23
N ASN A 169 23.03 -34.76 13.63
CA ASN A 169 22.71 -34.07 14.87
C ASN A 169 21.94 -32.78 14.58
N HIS A 170 20.65 -32.80 14.91
CA HIS A 170 19.71 -31.70 14.70
C HIS A 170 19.84 -30.53 15.69
N GLU A 171 20.65 -30.67 16.74
CA GLU A 171 20.87 -29.60 17.73
C GLU A 171 22.11 -28.78 17.39
N SER A 172 21.97 -27.46 17.37
CA SER A 172 23.06 -26.53 17.11
C SER A 172 23.00 -25.37 18.09
N SER A 173 24.15 -24.92 18.57
CA SER A 173 24.26 -23.76 19.44
C SER A 173 25.31 -22.79 18.90
N PHE A 174 25.04 -21.50 19.06
CA PHE A 174 25.97 -20.43 18.72
C PHE A 174 25.69 -19.19 19.56
N TYR A 175 26.68 -18.30 19.62
CA TYR A 175 26.54 -17.01 20.26
C TYR A 175 26.40 -15.92 19.19
N ASP A 176 25.40 -15.07 19.36
CA ASP A 176 25.19 -13.86 18.57
C ASP A 176 25.42 -12.63 19.45
N ILE A 177 26.13 -11.61 18.96
CA ILE A 177 26.42 -10.40 19.76
C ILE A 177 25.14 -9.69 20.18
N VAL A 178 24.12 -9.64 19.31
CA VAL A 178 22.86 -8.93 19.57
C VAL A 178 21.92 -9.79 20.42
N TYR A 179 21.73 -11.06 20.04
CA TYR A 179 20.73 -11.95 20.63
C TYR A 179 21.26 -12.90 21.72
N GLY A 180 22.56 -12.93 21.96
CA GLY A 180 23.21 -13.79 22.95
C GLY A 180 23.29 -15.26 22.53
N SER A 181 23.32 -16.15 23.52
CA SER A 181 23.40 -17.60 23.29
C SER A 181 22.08 -18.16 22.75
N ILE A 182 22.14 -18.79 21.58
CA ILE A 182 20.98 -19.38 20.92
C ILE A 182 21.19 -20.89 20.80
N ARG A 183 20.16 -21.66 21.16
CA ARG A 183 20.08 -23.11 20.88
C ARG A 183 18.96 -23.35 19.89
N GLN A 184 19.25 -24.10 18.83
CA GLN A 184 18.31 -24.43 17.77
C GLN A 184 18.19 -25.93 17.63
N LYS A 185 16.94 -26.40 17.54
CA LYS A 185 16.61 -27.74 17.09
C LYS A 185 16.09 -27.66 15.66
N ILE A 186 16.86 -28.18 14.72
CA ILE A 186 16.61 -28.08 13.28
C ILE A 186 15.84 -29.33 12.85
N ASN A 187 14.52 -29.23 12.77
CA ASN A 187 13.63 -30.34 12.39
C ASN A 187 13.52 -30.54 10.86
N GLU A 188 14.64 -30.38 10.14
CA GLU A 188 14.73 -30.60 8.69
C GLU A 188 15.54 -31.87 8.39
N GLY A 189 15.31 -32.49 7.22
CA GLY A 189 16.13 -33.60 6.73
C GLY A 189 17.40 -33.13 6.01
N ASP A 190 18.17 -34.08 5.48
CA ASP A 190 19.41 -33.82 4.74
C ASP A 190 19.19 -32.83 3.58
N PHE A 191 19.77 -31.63 3.70
CA PHE A 191 19.55 -30.53 2.77
C PHE A 191 20.59 -30.52 1.64
N VAL A 192 20.22 -29.94 0.50
CA VAL A 192 21.10 -29.86 -0.68
C VAL A 192 22.19 -28.81 -0.46
N ILE A 193 23.45 -29.16 -0.76
CA ILE A 193 24.61 -28.25 -0.76
C ILE A 193 25.11 -27.95 -2.17
N ILE A 194 25.05 -28.90 -3.10
CA ILE A 194 25.30 -28.70 -4.54
C ILE A 194 24.08 -29.17 -5.32
N LYS A 195 23.56 -28.31 -6.20
CA LYS A 195 22.44 -28.61 -7.10
C LYS A 195 22.89 -29.47 -8.28
N SER A 196 21.93 -29.99 -9.05
CA SER A 196 22.19 -30.84 -10.21
C SER A 196 22.82 -30.11 -11.40
N ASP A 197 22.78 -28.77 -11.40
CA ASP A 197 23.45 -27.90 -12.37
C ASP A 197 24.91 -27.61 -11.97
N GLY A 198 25.40 -28.19 -10.87
CA GLY A 198 26.75 -27.99 -10.35
C GLY A 198 26.92 -26.73 -9.50
N PHE A 199 25.91 -25.86 -9.40
CA PHE A 199 25.98 -24.67 -8.56
C PHE A 199 25.71 -25.02 -7.08
N PRO A 200 26.39 -24.36 -6.14
CA PRO A 200 26.10 -24.55 -4.72
C PRO A 200 24.75 -23.93 -4.33
N THR A 201 24.20 -24.38 -3.20
CA THR A 201 23.13 -23.66 -2.52
C THR A 201 23.69 -22.52 -1.68
N TYR A 202 22.85 -21.53 -1.37
CA TYR A 202 23.21 -20.40 -0.51
C TYR A 202 23.96 -20.82 0.76
N HIS A 203 23.49 -21.87 1.44
CA HIS A 203 24.05 -22.31 2.71
C HIS A 203 25.51 -22.75 2.58
N PHE A 204 25.83 -23.48 1.52
CA PHE A 204 27.16 -24.02 1.31
C PHE A 204 28.12 -22.97 0.78
N ALA A 205 27.70 -22.22 -0.24
CA ALA A 205 28.51 -21.16 -0.84
C ALA A 205 28.93 -20.10 0.20
N ASN A 206 28.00 -19.70 1.09
CA ASN A 206 28.29 -18.73 2.14
C ASN A 206 29.39 -19.19 3.09
N VAL A 207 29.32 -20.43 3.59
CA VAL A 207 30.28 -20.97 4.55
C VAL A 207 31.66 -21.12 3.91
N VAL A 208 31.70 -21.63 2.67
CA VAL A 208 32.95 -21.81 1.93
C VAL A 208 33.61 -20.45 1.65
N ASP A 209 32.85 -19.46 1.18
CA ASP A 209 33.40 -18.15 0.84
C ASP A 209 33.73 -17.30 2.07
N ASP A 210 32.93 -17.35 3.13
CA ASP A 210 33.24 -16.64 4.37
C ASP A 210 34.58 -17.14 4.95
N ASN A 211 34.85 -18.46 4.90
CA ASN A 211 36.16 -19.00 5.26
C ASN A 211 37.27 -18.61 4.28
N HIS A 212 37.04 -18.76 2.97
CA HIS A 212 38.07 -18.48 1.95
C HIS A 212 38.48 -17.00 1.97
N MET A 213 37.51 -16.10 2.09
CA MET A 213 37.71 -14.65 2.17
C MET A 213 38.08 -14.17 3.58
N LYS A 214 38.31 -15.08 4.53
CA LYS A 214 38.73 -14.80 5.91
C LYS A 214 37.80 -13.82 6.64
N ILE A 215 36.50 -13.95 6.42
CA ILE A 215 35.48 -13.14 7.10
C ILE A 215 35.53 -13.47 8.59
N SER A 216 35.74 -12.46 9.43
CA SER A 216 35.79 -12.62 10.88
C SER A 216 34.44 -12.35 11.55
N HIS A 217 33.63 -11.44 11.00
CA HIS A 217 32.29 -11.13 11.50
C HIS A 217 31.25 -11.14 10.38
N VAL A 218 30.14 -11.83 10.63
CA VAL A 218 29.00 -11.86 9.73
C VAL A 218 27.89 -11.00 10.30
N ILE A 219 27.77 -9.79 9.76
CA ILE A 219 26.68 -8.85 10.05
C ILE A 219 25.61 -8.98 8.97
N ARG A 220 24.42 -9.46 9.33
CA ARG A 220 23.28 -9.69 8.40
C ARG A 220 21.93 -9.56 9.09
N GLY A 221 20.84 -9.48 8.35
CA GLY A 221 19.48 -9.42 8.92
C GLY A 221 19.09 -10.69 9.70
N MET A 222 18.30 -10.52 10.77
CA MET A 222 17.86 -11.60 11.66
C MET A 222 17.01 -12.69 10.99
N GLU A 223 16.50 -12.49 9.76
CA GLU A 223 15.83 -13.56 9.02
C GLU A 223 16.73 -14.78 8.79
N TRP A 224 18.05 -14.59 8.80
CA TRP A 224 19.03 -15.66 8.61
C TRP A 224 19.39 -16.39 9.89
N ILE A 225 18.89 -15.96 11.05
CA ILE A 225 19.24 -16.55 12.34
C ILE A 225 18.87 -18.03 12.39
N SER A 226 17.75 -18.42 11.78
CA SER A 226 17.28 -19.82 11.67
C SER A 226 18.19 -20.69 10.80
N SER A 227 18.98 -20.08 9.91
CA SER A 227 19.93 -20.76 9.03
C SER A 227 21.31 -20.89 9.65
N THR A 228 21.64 -20.06 10.63
CA THR A 228 22.96 -20.06 11.29
C THR A 228 23.29 -21.41 11.91
N GLY A 229 22.31 -22.10 12.51
CA GLY A 229 22.53 -23.44 13.04
C GLY A 229 22.98 -24.46 11.98
N LYS A 230 22.53 -24.34 10.72
CA LYS A 230 23.02 -25.15 9.59
C LYS A 230 24.44 -24.75 9.18
N HIS A 231 24.73 -23.44 9.16
CA HIS A 231 26.07 -22.93 8.86
C HIS A 231 27.09 -23.44 9.88
N MET A 232 26.78 -23.43 11.17
CA MET A 232 27.64 -23.98 12.23
C MET A 232 27.97 -25.46 12.01
N LYS A 233 27.01 -26.26 11.51
CA LYS A 233 27.22 -27.67 11.19
C LYS A 233 28.19 -27.84 10.02
N LEU A 234 28.01 -27.05 8.97
CA LEU A 234 28.94 -27.02 7.82
C LEU A 234 30.35 -26.61 8.25
N TYR A 235 30.50 -25.55 9.06
CA TYR A 235 31.79 -25.13 9.63
C TYR A 235 32.45 -26.28 10.40
N LYS A 236 31.70 -26.94 11.29
CA LYS A 236 32.20 -28.07 12.07
C LYS A 236 32.64 -29.25 11.19
N SER A 237 31.84 -29.64 10.21
CA SER A 237 32.15 -30.77 9.31
C SER A 237 33.32 -30.50 8.36
N LEU A 238 33.54 -29.24 7.98
CA LEU A 238 34.73 -28.83 7.24
C LEU A 238 35.97 -28.63 8.13
N ASN A 239 35.82 -28.75 9.46
CA ASN A 239 36.86 -28.43 10.45
C ASN A 239 37.38 -26.99 10.32
N ILE A 240 36.44 -26.04 10.15
CA ILE A 240 36.70 -24.61 9.99
C ILE A 240 36.13 -23.86 11.20
N ASN A 241 36.88 -22.86 11.68
CA ASN A 241 36.40 -21.96 12.73
C ASN A 241 35.31 -21.01 12.18
N PRO A 242 34.13 -20.96 12.80
CA PRO A 242 33.07 -20.06 12.36
C PRO A 242 33.39 -18.59 12.70
N PRO A 243 32.87 -17.63 11.91
CA PRO A 243 32.96 -16.21 12.24
C PRO A 243 32.04 -15.85 13.43
N THR A 244 32.23 -14.66 13.97
CA THR A 244 31.32 -14.08 14.96
C THR A 244 30.04 -13.58 14.28
N TRP A 245 28.89 -13.83 14.89
CA TRP A 245 27.58 -13.49 14.33
C TRP A 245 26.99 -12.21 14.95
N ILE A 246 26.49 -11.32 14.08
CA ILE A 246 25.76 -10.11 14.45
C ILE A 246 24.49 -10.03 13.61
N HIS A 247 23.35 -10.46 14.16
CA HIS A 247 22.07 -10.37 13.45
C HIS A 247 21.36 -9.03 13.71
N LEU A 248 21.08 -8.29 12.65
CA LEU A 248 20.38 -7.00 12.70
C LEU A 248 18.86 -7.20 12.78
N PRO A 249 18.14 -6.43 13.63
CA PRO A 249 16.69 -6.55 13.75
C PRO A 249 15.96 -6.13 12.46
N LEU A 250 14.75 -6.65 12.25
CA LEU A 250 13.98 -6.42 11.02
C LEU A 250 13.61 -4.94 10.84
N ILE A 251 13.52 -4.53 9.57
CA ILE A 251 12.83 -3.30 9.18
C ILE A 251 11.34 -3.60 9.02
N THR A 252 10.51 -2.79 9.67
CA THR A 252 9.06 -2.91 9.71
C THR A 252 8.43 -1.59 9.28
N ARG A 253 7.24 -1.66 8.67
CA ARG A 253 6.50 -0.47 8.27
C ARG A 253 5.87 0.22 9.50
N ASN A 254 5.10 -0.53 10.27
CA ASN A 254 4.34 -0.04 11.43
C ASN A 254 4.62 -0.90 12.69
N GLY A 255 5.87 -1.30 12.92
CA GLY A 255 6.26 -2.12 14.09
C GLY A 255 6.08 -3.63 13.94
N ASP A 256 5.02 -4.09 13.27
CA ASP A 256 4.69 -5.53 13.23
C ASP A 256 4.97 -6.21 11.89
N LYS A 257 4.73 -5.52 10.78
CA LYS A 257 4.85 -6.10 9.44
C LYS A 257 6.22 -5.82 8.83
N LYS A 258 6.96 -6.89 8.49
CA LYS A 258 8.22 -6.82 7.73
C LYS A 258 8.02 -6.04 6.43
N LEU A 259 8.97 -5.16 6.12
CA LEU A 259 9.00 -4.43 4.85
C LEU A 259 9.09 -5.42 3.67
N SER A 260 8.16 -5.33 2.75
CA SER A 260 8.01 -6.28 1.63
C SER A 260 8.70 -5.74 0.38
N LYS A 261 9.34 -6.63 -0.40
CA LYS A 261 9.88 -6.30 -1.73
C LYS A 261 8.82 -5.84 -2.75
N ARG A 262 7.52 -5.96 -2.43
CA ARG A 262 6.41 -5.45 -3.25
C ARG A 262 6.14 -3.96 -3.02
N ASP A 263 6.65 -3.41 -1.93
CA ASP A 263 6.36 -2.03 -1.57
C ASP A 263 7.39 -1.09 -2.22
N LYS A 264 6.95 0.06 -2.73
CA LYS A 264 7.85 1.00 -3.45
C LYS A 264 8.91 1.61 -2.54
N ASP A 265 8.52 1.93 -1.31
CA ASP A 265 9.38 2.42 -0.22
C ASP A 265 10.28 1.33 0.39
N ALA A 266 10.27 0.12 -0.15
CA ALA A 266 11.24 -0.90 0.19
C ALA A 266 12.62 -0.66 -0.44
N PHE A 267 12.69 0.16 -1.49
CA PHE A 267 13.89 0.34 -2.32
C PHE A 267 14.58 1.67 -2.06
N VAL A 268 15.92 1.68 -2.12
CA VAL A 268 16.74 2.88 -1.92
C VAL A 268 16.39 3.99 -2.92
N ASP A 269 16.17 3.60 -4.19
CA ASP A 269 15.74 4.48 -5.29
C ASP A 269 14.50 5.33 -4.97
N PHE A 270 13.57 4.81 -4.16
CA PHE A 270 12.38 5.57 -3.77
C PHE A 270 12.75 6.79 -2.93
N TYR A 271 13.73 6.65 -2.05
CA TYR A 271 14.19 7.74 -1.19
C TYR A 271 15.07 8.71 -1.95
N THR A 272 16.02 8.22 -2.75
CA THR A 272 16.95 9.06 -3.49
C THR A 272 16.34 9.60 -4.78
N LYS A 273 16.06 8.75 -5.78
CA LYS A 273 15.62 9.19 -7.12
C LYS A 273 14.20 9.76 -7.11
N THR A 274 13.24 9.07 -6.48
CA THR A 274 11.83 9.53 -6.50
C THR A 274 11.63 10.76 -5.62
N ASN A 275 12.06 10.70 -4.35
CA ASN A 275 11.82 11.75 -3.37
C ASN A 275 12.94 12.80 -3.26
N GLY A 276 14.17 12.47 -3.61
CA GLY A 276 15.29 13.41 -3.51
C GLY A 276 15.80 13.61 -2.07
N PHE A 277 15.73 12.60 -1.21
CA PHE A 277 16.43 12.63 0.07
C PHE A 277 17.94 12.46 -0.15
N LEU A 278 18.74 13.26 0.56
CA LEU A 278 20.20 13.18 0.48
C LEU A 278 20.72 11.91 1.19
N PRO A 279 21.80 11.30 0.68
CA PRO A 279 22.33 10.05 1.23
C PRO A 279 22.60 10.09 2.74
N LEU A 280 23.21 11.18 3.23
CA LEU A 280 23.55 11.35 4.65
C LEU A 280 22.30 11.33 5.56
N GLY A 281 21.21 11.96 5.14
CA GLY A 281 19.93 11.94 5.87
C GLY A 281 19.34 10.52 5.96
N ILE A 282 19.43 9.75 4.87
CA ILE A 282 18.98 8.35 4.85
C ILE A 282 19.85 7.48 5.77
N LEU A 283 21.18 7.65 5.76
CA LEU A 283 22.08 6.89 6.66
C LEU A 283 21.76 7.17 8.13
N ASN A 284 21.56 8.43 8.50
CA ASN A 284 21.18 8.82 9.86
C ASN A 284 19.80 8.25 10.26
N PHE A 285 18.85 8.25 9.32
CA PHE A 285 17.57 7.61 9.54
C PHE A 285 17.73 6.11 9.85
N LEU A 286 18.58 5.40 9.11
CA LEU A 286 18.79 3.95 9.26
C LEU A 286 19.46 3.51 10.56
N ILE A 287 20.17 4.42 11.24
CA ILE A 287 20.79 4.14 12.54
C ILE A 287 19.87 4.52 13.72
N ARG A 288 18.73 5.19 13.53
CA ARG A 288 17.93 5.75 14.64
C ARG A 288 17.54 4.76 15.75
N ASN A 289 17.17 3.51 15.41
CA ASN A 289 16.78 2.49 16.40
C ASN A 289 17.80 1.36 16.43
N GLY A 290 18.49 1.21 17.57
CA GLY A 290 19.59 0.27 17.72
C GLY A 290 20.81 0.68 16.92
N SER A 291 21.21 1.96 17.03
CA SER A 291 22.22 2.64 16.22
C SER A 291 23.59 1.97 16.22
N GLY A 292 23.94 1.28 17.32
CA GLY A 292 25.33 0.91 17.53
C GLY A 292 26.23 2.13 17.68
N ILE A 293 25.70 3.30 18.05
CA ILE A 293 26.47 4.57 18.18
C ILE A 293 26.45 5.01 19.64
N LYS A 294 27.62 5.29 20.22
CA LYS A 294 27.77 5.81 21.58
C LYS A 294 27.19 7.22 21.72
N ASP A 295 26.39 7.43 22.78
CA ASP A 295 25.69 8.69 23.07
C ASP A 295 24.85 9.18 21.87
N PHE A 296 24.10 8.26 21.27
CA PHE A 296 23.27 8.57 20.11
C PHE A 296 22.10 9.48 20.50
N ASP A 297 22.03 10.63 19.82
CA ASP A 297 21.00 11.66 19.98
C ASP A 297 20.21 11.72 18.67
N TYR A 298 18.95 11.30 18.72
CA TYR A 298 18.08 11.21 17.56
C TYR A 298 17.71 12.57 16.96
N THR A 299 18.04 13.68 17.62
CA THR A 299 17.79 15.04 17.15
C THR A 299 18.93 15.61 16.30
N LYS A 300 20.11 14.94 16.29
CA LYS A 300 21.32 15.41 15.63
C LYS A 300 21.63 14.63 14.36
N LEU A 301 22.25 15.32 13.39
CA LEU A 301 22.82 14.70 12.21
C LEU A 301 24.29 14.33 12.49
N TYR A 302 24.64 13.07 12.27
CA TYR A 302 26.01 12.57 12.39
C TYR A 302 26.62 12.45 10.99
N GLN A 303 27.84 12.97 10.82
CA GLN A 303 28.66 12.66 9.66
C GLN A 303 29.14 11.21 9.71
N VAL A 304 29.38 10.59 8.55
CA VAL A 304 29.78 9.16 8.47
C VAL A 304 31.04 8.89 9.29
N ASP A 305 32.05 9.77 9.25
CA ASP A 305 33.27 9.63 10.06
C ASP A 305 32.99 9.63 11.56
N LYS A 306 32.02 10.45 12.00
CA LYS A 306 31.60 10.48 13.40
C LYS A 306 30.82 9.23 13.79
N MET A 307 30.03 8.67 12.86
CA MET A 307 29.39 7.36 13.06
C MET A 307 30.46 6.27 13.24
N ILE A 308 31.51 6.27 12.41
CA ILE A 308 32.62 5.31 12.49
C ILE A 308 33.33 5.42 13.84
N GLU A 309 33.73 6.63 14.25
CA GLU A 309 34.44 6.87 15.51
C GLU A 309 33.65 6.34 16.72
N LYS A 310 32.33 6.58 16.73
CA LYS A 310 31.44 6.26 17.86
C LYS A 310 30.79 4.87 17.78
N PHE A 311 31.10 4.07 16.77
CA PHE A 311 30.45 2.78 16.56
C PHE A 311 30.80 1.77 17.66
N ASP A 312 29.81 0.99 18.07
CA ASP A 312 29.91 -0.11 19.04
C ASP A 312 28.81 -1.15 18.75
N CYS A 313 29.22 -2.34 18.32
CA CYS A 313 28.28 -3.40 17.96
C CYS A 313 27.47 -3.92 19.16
N ASN A 314 27.91 -3.71 20.39
CA ASN A 314 27.17 -4.13 21.59
C ASN A 314 25.99 -3.19 21.89
N LEU A 315 25.96 -2.00 21.30
CA LEU A 315 24.86 -1.04 21.41
C LEU A 315 23.78 -1.25 20.33
N ILE A 316 23.90 -2.30 19.52
CA ILE A 316 22.88 -2.67 18.54
C ILE A 316 21.67 -3.22 19.29
N GLY A 317 20.54 -2.52 19.16
CA GLY A 317 19.29 -2.88 19.82
C GLY A 317 18.59 -4.09 19.18
N ARG A 318 17.80 -4.82 19.97
CA ARG A 318 17.00 -5.98 19.53
C ARG A 318 15.65 -5.62 18.92
N ARG A 319 15.19 -4.39 19.12
CA ARG A 319 13.86 -3.92 18.64
C ARG A 319 13.86 -3.75 17.13
N ASN A 320 12.76 -4.15 16.50
CA ASN A 320 12.57 -3.91 15.07
C ASN A 320 12.67 -2.41 14.75
N PHE A 321 13.32 -2.10 13.64
CA PHE A 321 13.41 -0.75 13.12
C PHE A 321 12.10 -0.39 12.42
N MET A 322 11.37 0.61 12.91
CA MET A 322 10.13 1.08 12.29
C MET A 322 10.43 2.24 11.33
N LEU A 323 9.88 2.17 10.12
CA LEU A 323 9.90 3.28 9.17
C LEU A 323 8.99 4.39 9.68
N ASP A 324 9.59 5.54 10.00
CA ASP A 324 8.91 6.70 10.53
C ASP A 324 9.18 7.90 9.62
N ASN A 325 8.12 8.43 9.01
CA ASN A 325 8.25 9.53 8.08
C ASN A 325 8.70 10.81 8.78
N ASP A 326 8.25 11.06 10.02
CA ASP A 326 8.59 12.29 10.73
C ASP A 326 10.10 12.37 10.97
N SER A 327 10.73 11.28 11.40
CA SER A 327 12.18 11.24 11.55
C SER A 327 12.94 11.26 10.23
N LEU A 328 12.43 10.58 9.19
CA LEU A 328 13.03 10.64 7.87
C LEU A 328 13.03 12.07 7.33
N GLU A 329 11.92 12.80 7.47
CA GLU A 329 11.83 14.20 7.07
C GLU A 329 12.71 15.08 7.95
N ASN A 330 12.81 14.83 9.25
CA ASN A 330 13.73 15.54 10.14
C ASN A 330 15.19 15.39 9.69
N TYR A 331 15.66 14.16 9.46
CA TYR A 331 17.02 13.93 8.94
C TYR A 331 17.22 14.48 7.53
N GLY A 332 16.17 14.47 6.70
CA GLY A 332 16.18 15.15 5.40
C GLY A 332 16.44 16.66 5.54
N LYS A 333 15.75 17.33 6.46
CA LYS A 333 15.93 18.77 6.75
C LYS A 333 17.35 19.07 7.22
N LEU A 334 17.83 18.32 8.22
CA LEU A 334 19.17 18.50 8.77
C LEU A 334 20.24 18.25 7.70
N SER A 335 20.08 17.18 6.92
CA SER A 335 21.01 16.87 5.82
C SER A 335 21.02 17.95 4.75
N PHE A 336 19.87 18.53 4.40
CA PHE A 336 19.81 19.63 3.43
C PHE A 336 20.53 20.88 3.95
N LYS A 337 20.34 21.23 5.23
CA LYS A 337 21.01 22.38 5.86
C LYS A 337 22.53 22.24 5.83
N GLU A 338 23.05 21.07 6.18
CA GLU A 338 24.49 20.77 6.21
C GLU A 338 25.11 20.55 4.82
N ALA A 339 24.33 20.16 3.81
CA ALA A 339 24.89 19.76 2.52
C ALA A 339 25.60 20.90 1.78
N ASP A 340 26.72 20.57 1.15
CA ASP A 340 27.46 21.52 0.32
C ASP A 340 26.71 21.82 -0.99
N PHE A 341 26.70 23.09 -1.38
CA PHE A 341 25.96 23.51 -2.56
C PHE A 341 26.56 22.96 -3.85
N ASP A 342 27.87 23.10 -4.02
CA ASP A 342 28.54 22.85 -5.29
C ASP A 342 28.68 21.35 -5.59
N THR A 343 28.96 20.55 -4.57
CA THR A 343 29.26 19.13 -4.71
C THR A 343 28.06 18.22 -4.48
N GLN A 344 27.11 18.60 -3.63
CA GLN A 344 26.00 17.71 -3.22
C GLN A 344 24.63 18.18 -3.72
N LEU A 345 24.34 19.48 -3.71
CA LEU A 345 23.00 19.98 -4.05
C LEU A 345 22.85 20.31 -5.53
N TYR A 346 23.77 21.09 -6.10
CA TYR A 346 23.65 21.59 -7.47
C TYR A 346 23.54 20.47 -8.53
N PRO A 347 24.39 19.42 -8.53
CA PRO A 347 24.29 18.33 -9.49
C PRO A 347 22.94 17.60 -9.41
N GLU A 348 22.48 17.32 -8.20
CA GLU A 348 21.22 16.61 -7.96
C GLU A 348 19.99 17.44 -8.37
N ILE A 349 20.00 18.75 -8.09
CA ILE A 349 18.93 19.67 -8.49
C ILE A 349 18.84 19.77 -10.02
N ILE A 350 19.97 19.96 -10.71
CA ILE A 350 19.99 20.07 -12.17
C ILE A 350 19.56 18.75 -12.83
N ASN A 351 20.08 17.62 -12.36
CA ASN A 351 19.70 16.30 -12.85
C ASN A 351 18.19 16.03 -12.66
N ARG A 352 17.63 16.45 -11.52
CA ARG A 352 16.20 16.31 -11.23
C ARG A 352 15.33 17.19 -12.13
N LEU A 353 15.66 18.47 -12.21
CA LEU A 353 14.85 19.45 -12.96
C LEU A 353 14.99 19.26 -14.49
N LYS A 354 16.10 18.66 -14.95
CA LYS A 354 16.43 18.45 -16.37
C LYS A 354 16.32 19.74 -17.19
N LYS A 355 16.75 20.86 -16.59
CA LYS A 355 16.73 22.19 -17.19
C LYS A 355 18.12 22.80 -17.07
N ASN A 356 18.52 23.55 -18.09
CA ASN A 356 19.69 24.41 -18.01
C ASN A 356 19.30 25.68 -17.25
N ILE A 357 19.67 25.77 -15.98
CA ILE A 357 19.37 26.90 -15.10
C ILE A 357 20.70 27.47 -14.62
N ASP A 358 20.78 28.79 -14.60
CA ASP A 358 21.94 29.50 -14.08
C ASP A 358 22.29 29.06 -12.65
N LYS A 359 23.57 28.77 -12.43
CA LYS A 359 24.06 28.22 -11.16
C LYS A 359 23.86 29.20 -10.01
N GLU A 360 24.08 30.50 -10.25
CA GLU A 360 23.90 31.52 -9.21
C GLU A 360 22.43 31.69 -8.83
N TYR A 361 21.51 31.56 -9.79
CA TYR A 361 20.08 31.51 -9.47
C TYR A 361 19.72 30.29 -8.60
N VAL A 362 20.20 29.09 -8.94
CA VAL A 362 19.96 27.90 -8.10
C VAL A 362 20.54 28.08 -6.69
N LYS A 363 21.74 28.67 -6.59
CA LYS A 363 22.39 29.00 -5.31
C LYS A 363 21.54 29.96 -4.48
N LYS A 364 20.98 30.98 -5.11
CA LYS A 364 20.05 31.93 -4.49
C LYS A 364 18.82 31.22 -3.93
N VAL A 365 18.20 30.30 -4.68
CA VAL A 365 17.05 29.49 -4.22
C VAL A 365 17.44 28.62 -3.02
N VAL A 366 18.55 27.89 -3.10
CA VAL A 366 19.02 27.01 -2.01
C VAL A 366 19.28 27.83 -0.74
N ASN A 367 19.95 28.97 -0.84
CA ASN A 367 20.23 29.83 0.31
C ASN A 367 18.94 30.38 0.94
N PHE A 368 17.96 30.76 0.11
CA PHE A 368 16.63 31.16 0.59
C PHE A 368 15.96 30.03 1.38
N LEU A 369 15.94 28.80 0.82
CA LEU A 369 15.32 27.64 1.47
C LEU A 369 16.03 27.27 2.77
N LYS A 370 17.37 27.26 2.80
CA LYS A 370 18.14 26.97 4.02
C LYS A 370 17.85 27.98 5.14
N LYS A 371 17.63 29.25 4.78
CA LYS A 371 17.40 30.35 5.73
C LYS A 371 15.96 30.40 6.24
N ASN A 372 14.98 30.24 5.35
CA ASN A 372 13.59 30.59 5.65
C ASN A 372 12.64 29.39 5.72
N GLU A 373 13.01 28.20 5.23
CA GLU A 373 12.09 27.07 5.09
C GLU A 373 12.51 25.86 5.94
N GLU A 374 11.98 25.76 7.15
CA GLU A 374 12.26 24.66 8.08
C GLU A 374 11.67 23.32 7.64
N ASN A 375 10.76 23.32 6.67
CA ASN A 375 10.09 22.10 6.19
C ASN A 375 10.73 21.50 4.94
N PHE A 376 11.78 22.12 4.38
CA PHE A 376 12.45 21.59 3.22
C PHE A 376 13.32 20.36 3.57
N SER A 377 12.80 19.16 3.29
CA SER A 377 13.42 17.89 3.66
C SER A 377 13.99 17.08 2.49
N LYS A 378 13.54 17.36 1.26
CA LYS A 378 13.78 16.51 0.09
C LYS A 378 13.63 17.30 -1.21
N LEU A 379 14.42 16.94 -2.23
CA LEU A 379 14.48 17.69 -3.49
C LEU A 379 13.20 17.57 -4.35
N SER A 380 12.34 16.57 -4.12
CA SER A 380 11.04 16.48 -4.83
C SER A 380 10.14 17.68 -4.57
N LEU A 381 10.37 18.43 -3.49
CA LEU A 381 9.59 19.62 -3.21
C LEU A 381 9.87 20.76 -4.21
N LEU A 382 10.93 20.66 -5.03
CA LEU A 382 11.27 21.59 -6.12
C LEU A 382 10.61 21.22 -7.45
N ASP A 383 9.89 20.10 -7.53
CA ASP A 383 9.19 19.70 -8.75
C ASP A 383 8.09 20.71 -9.09
N LYS A 384 7.74 20.84 -10.38
CA LYS A 384 6.82 21.87 -10.92
C LYS A 384 5.54 22.06 -10.08
N ASP A 385 4.90 20.97 -9.68
CA ASP A 385 3.61 20.98 -8.96
C ASP A 385 3.76 20.74 -7.45
N SER A 386 4.97 20.93 -6.91
CA SER A 386 5.30 20.78 -5.50
C SER A 386 5.42 22.13 -4.78
N PRO A 387 5.41 22.17 -3.43
CA PRO A 387 5.33 23.42 -2.66
C PRO A 387 6.38 24.48 -3.00
N PHE A 388 7.55 24.11 -3.52
CA PHE A 388 8.63 25.02 -3.90
C PHE A 388 8.95 24.98 -5.41
N GLY A 389 8.11 24.34 -6.23
CA GLY A 389 8.27 24.28 -7.69
C GLY A 389 8.27 25.66 -8.35
N PHE A 390 7.59 26.62 -7.76
CA PHE A 390 7.43 27.99 -8.26
C PHE A 390 8.75 28.77 -8.43
N PHE A 391 9.85 28.32 -7.80
CA PHE A 391 11.19 28.86 -8.04
C PHE A 391 11.71 28.54 -9.44
N PHE A 392 11.28 27.43 -10.03
CA PHE A 392 11.78 26.92 -11.32
C PHE A 392 10.70 26.78 -12.39
N SER A 393 9.46 27.17 -12.08
CA SER A 393 8.35 27.23 -13.03
C SER A 393 7.49 28.46 -12.83
N GLN A 394 6.95 28.96 -13.94
CA GLN A 394 5.89 29.95 -13.94
C GLN A 394 4.52 29.26 -13.99
N THR A 395 3.51 29.97 -13.50
CA THR A 395 2.10 29.57 -13.57
C THR A 395 1.70 29.28 -15.00
N SER A 396 1.02 28.14 -15.23
CA SER A 396 0.65 27.69 -16.58
C SER A 396 -0.86 27.55 -16.80
N ASN A 397 -1.67 27.63 -15.74
CA ASN A 397 -3.13 27.64 -15.82
C ASN A 397 -3.72 28.57 -14.75
N LEU A 398 -5.02 28.82 -14.82
CA LEU A 398 -5.73 29.73 -13.90
C LEU A 398 -6.61 28.98 -12.88
N ASN A 399 -6.49 27.66 -12.79
CA ASN A 399 -7.45 26.82 -12.05
C ASN A 399 -7.50 27.18 -10.56
N ASN A 400 -6.34 27.40 -9.93
CA ASN A 400 -6.27 27.77 -8.52
C ASN A 400 -6.88 29.15 -8.28
N LEU A 401 -6.56 30.14 -9.12
CA LEU A 401 -7.16 31.48 -9.04
C LEU A 401 -8.69 31.43 -9.22
N GLN A 402 -9.17 30.68 -10.20
CA GLN A 402 -10.60 30.50 -10.49
C GLN A 402 -11.35 29.82 -9.33
N SER A 403 -10.68 28.93 -8.60
CA SER A 403 -11.27 28.20 -7.46
C SER A 403 -11.53 29.11 -6.25
N TYR A 404 -10.82 30.23 -6.13
CA TYR A 404 -10.92 31.13 -4.97
C TYR A 404 -11.48 32.52 -5.29
N PHE A 405 -11.45 32.94 -6.56
CA PHE A 405 -11.77 34.30 -6.97
C PHE A 405 -12.53 34.36 -8.31
N GLU A 406 -13.36 35.39 -8.48
CA GLU A 406 -13.89 35.76 -9.78
C GLU A 406 -12.80 36.41 -10.62
N LEU A 407 -12.58 35.87 -11.83
CA LEU A 407 -11.42 36.21 -12.66
C LEU A 407 -11.41 37.67 -13.14
N ASP A 408 -12.59 38.28 -13.32
CA ASP A 408 -12.70 39.71 -13.67
C ASP A 408 -12.18 40.62 -12.56
N ILE A 409 -12.50 40.29 -11.30
CA ILE A 409 -12.01 41.01 -10.12
C ILE A 409 -10.49 40.88 -10.03
N VAL A 410 -9.96 39.66 -10.20
CA VAL A 410 -8.50 39.42 -10.20
C VAL A 410 -7.81 40.26 -11.27
N LYS A 411 -8.33 40.27 -12.51
CA LYS A 411 -7.75 41.04 -13.61
C LYS A 411 -7.73 42.55 -13.33
N LYS A 412 -8.81 43.09 -12.75
CA LYS A 412 -8.88 44.50 -12.34
C LYS A 412 -7.81 44.82 -11.29
N MET A 413 -7.79 44.04 -10.21
CA MET A 413 -6.87 44.27 -9.09
C MET A 413 -5.40 44.11 -9.49
N LEU A 414 -5.07 43.10 -10.30
CA LEU A 414 -3.71 42.94 -10.81
C LEU A 414 -3.28 44.14 -11.66
N SER A 415 -4.19 44.75 -12.40
CA SER A 415 -3.87 45.95 -13.20
C SER A 415 -3.48 47.13 -12.33
N GLU A 416 -4.13 47.32 -11.18
CA GLU A 416 -3.77 48.36 -10.21
C GLU A 416 -2.42 48.08 -9.56
N VAL A 417 -2.15 46.81 -9.20
CA VAL A 417 -0.89 46.40 -8.55
C VAL A 417 0.31 46.54 -9.48
N ILE A 418 0.16 46.21 -10.77
CA ILE A 418 1.25 46.29 -11.75
C ILE A 418 1.70 47.75 -11.97
N LEU A 419 0.80 48.72 -11.81
CA LEU A 419 1.07 50.15 -11.95
C LEU A 419 1.84 50.75 -10.77
N LEU A 420 1.95 50.05 -9.63
CA LEU A 420 2.69 50.55 -8.48
C LEU A 420 4.19 50.65 -8.79
N ASP A 421 4.81 51.78 -8.48
CA ASP A 421 6.28 51.93 -8.58
C ASP A 421 7.03 50.98 -7.64
N ASP A 422 6.42 50.67 -6.50
CA ASP A 422 6.97 49.78 -5.50
C ASP A 422 5.95 48.74 -5.05
N LEU A 423 6.38 47.48 -5.02
CA LEU A 423 5.60 46.35 -4.55
C LEU A 423 5.87 46.17 -3.06
N ASN A 424 5.15 46.90 -2.21
CA ASN A 424 5.28 46.78 -0.77
C ASN A 424 3.93 46.55 -0.08
N VAL A 425 4.01 45.97 1.12
CA VAL A 425 2.85 45.57 1.94
C VAL A 425 1.94 46.76 2.27
N GLY A 426 2.50 47.97 2.40
CA GLY A 426 1.75 49.21 2.67
C GLY A 426 0.82 49.59 1.51
N LYS A 427 1.36 49.70 0.30
CA LYS A 427 0.57 50.01 -0.92
C LYS A 427 -0.48 48.94 -1.22
N PHE A 428 -0.20 47.68 -0.90
CA PHE A 428 -1.20 46.60 -1.01
C PHE A 428 -2.38 46.77 -0.05
N ARG A 429 -2.18 47.36 1.13
CA ARG A 429 -3.29 47.68 2.06
C ARG A 429 -4.19 48.75 1.48
N GLU A 430 -3.63 49.78 0.87
CA GLU A 430 -4.40 50.87 0.24
C GLU A 430 -5.28 50.35 -0.89
N ILE A 431 -4.73 49.53 -1.80
CA ILE A 431 -5.52 48.89 -2.88
C ILE A 431 -6.62 48.01 -2.30
N SER A 432 -6.33 47.22 -1.26
CA SER A 432 -7.33 46.36 -0.61
C SER A 432 -8.47 47.16 0.01
N HIS A 433 -8.19 48.30 0.65
CA HIS A 433 -9.21 49.17 1.23
C HIS A 433 -10.11 49.80 0.16
N ASN A 434 -9.53 50.22 -0.96
CA ASN A 434 -10.28 50.88 -2.05
C ASN A 434 -11.16 49.92 -2.87
N SER A 435 -11.00 48.60 -2.69
CA SER A 435 -11.61 47.57 -3.54
C SER A 435 -12.66 46.69 -2.86
N ASP A 436 -13.09 47.04 -1.64
CA ASP A 436 -14.03 46.28 -0.78
C ASP A 436 -13.62 44.80 -0.57
N MET A 437 -12.35 44.47 -0.81
CA MET A 437 -11.79 43.13 -0.60
C MET A 437 -11.03 43.09 0.72
N LYS A 438 -11.35 42.09 1.56
CA LYS A 438 -10.60 41.86 2.81
C LYS A 438 -9.11 41.62 2.52
N TYR A 439 -8.26 42.24 3.33
CA TYR A 439 -6.80 42.18 3.21
C TYR A 439 -6.22 40.76 3.07
N ALA A 440 -6.66 39.81 3.90
CA ALA A 440 -6.22 38.42 3.82
C ALA A 440 -6.58 37.75 2.48
N LYS A 441 -7.74 38.11 1.92
CA LYS A 441 -8.22 37.60 0.63
C LYS A 441 -7.39 38.20 -0.52
N PHE A 442 -7.04 39.49 -0.45
CA PHE A 442 -6.16 40.14 -1.41
C PHE A 442 -4.73 39.55 -1.41
N PHE A 443 -4.15 39.31 -0.23
CA PHE A 443 -2.82 38.71 -0.12
C PHE A 443 -2.78 37.28 -0.67
N LYS A 444 -3.84 36.50 -0.40
CA LYS A 444 -4.01 35.17 -1.00
C LYS A 444 -4.09 35.23 -2.53
N MET A 445 -4.79 36.23 -3.08
CA MET A 445 -4.86 36.44 -4.53
C MET A 445 -3.48 36.74 -5.13
N LEU A 446 -2.72 37.67 -4.53
CA LEU A 446 -1.39 38.02 -5.00
C LEU A 446 -0.40 36.86 -4.91
N ARG A 447 -0.45 36.07 -3.82
CA ARG A 447 0.36 34.87 -3.69
C ARG A 447 0.05 33.87 -4.81
N LEU A 448 -1.23 33.58 -5.03
CA LEU A 448 -1.65 32.69 -6.12
C LEU A 448 -1.23 33.21 -7.50
N ALA A 449 -1.28 34.52 -7.72
CA ALA A 449 -0.81 35.11 -8.97
C ALA A 449 0.71 35.00 -9.16
N LEU A 450 1.51 35.12 -8.09
CA LEU A 450 2.96 35.06 -8.16
C LEU A 450 3.53 33.64 -8.24
N ILE A 451 2.96 32.71 -7.48
CA ILE A 451 3.54 31.38 -7.26
C ILE A 451 2.57 30.21 -7.45
N ASP A 452 1.31 30.47 -7.83
CA ASP A 452 0.28 29.44 -8.06
C ASP A 452 0.06 28.48 -6.89
N SER A 453 0.29 28.96 -5.67
CA SER A 453 0.09 28.19 -4.44
C SER A 453 -0.56 29.03 -3.34
N VAL A 454 -1.44 28.41 -2.57
CA VAL A 454 -2.04 29.03 -1.36
C VAL A 454 -1.03 29.07 -0.21
N ASN A 455 -0.16 28.06 -0.15
CA ASN A 455 0.86 27.88 0.86
C ASN A 455 2.23 28.32 0.33
N GLY A 456 3.08 28.85 1.18
CA GLY A 456 4.43 29.30 0.83
C GLY A 456 4.88 30.48 1.68
N PRO A 457 6.05 31.04 1.38
CA PRO A 457 6.62 32.14 2.14
C PRO A 457 5.68 33.35 2.24
N PRO A 458 5.88 34.22 3.24
CA PRO A 458 5.29 35.55 3.27
C PRO A 458 5.50 36.31 1.95
N LEU A 459 4.50 37.10 1.56
CA LEU A 459 4.54 37.83 0.28
C LEU A 459 5.72 38.81 0.20
N SER A 460 6.11 39.40 1.33
CA SER A 460 7.31 40.25 1.44
C SER A 460 8.59 39.50 1.07
N GLU A 461 8.76 38.27 1.56
CA GLU A 461 9.93 37.44 1.26
C GLU A 461 9.96 37.01 -0.20
N LEU A 462 8.80 36.70 -0.80
CA LEU A 462 8.70 36.40 -2.23
C LEU A 462 9.10 37.59 -3.09
N ILE A 463 8.66 38.80 -2.72
CA ILE A 463 9.00 40.03 -3.46
C ILE A 463 10.48 40.37 -3.31
N GLU A 464 11.03 40.22 -2.10
CA GLU A 464 12.47 40.39 -1.86
C GLU A 464 13.28 39.37 -2.67
N PHE A 465 12.85 38.12 -2.71
CA PHE A 465 13.53 37.05 -3.45
C PHE A 465 13.51 37.30 -4.96
N PHE A 466 12.32 37.44 -5.57
CA PHE A 466 12.21 37.59 -7.03
C PHE A 466 12.67 38.97 -7.51
N GLY A 467 12.53 39.99 -6.66
CA GLY A 467 12.71 41.37 -7.04
C GLY A 467 11.49 41.91 -7.79
N LYS A 468 11.39 43.24 -7.80
CA LYS A 468 10.22 43.97 -8.34
C LYS A 468 9.94 43.61 -9.81
N THR A 469 10.97 43.56 -10.63
CA THR A 469 10.87 43.30 -12.08
C THR A 469 10.27 41.93 -12.36
N GLU A 470 10.79 40.87 -11.73
CA GLU A 470 10.30 39.51 -11.93
C GLU A 470 8.88 39.33 -11.37
N CYS A 471 8.57 39.91 -10.20
CA CYS A 471 7.20 39.92 -9.68
C CYS A 471 6.23 40.57 -10.66
N LYS A 472 6.55 41.74 -11.21
CA LYS A 472 5.71 42.41 -12.23
C LYS A 472 5.54 41.55 -13.48
N ASN A 473 6.61 40.92 -13.96
CA ASN A 473 6.54 40.01 -15.12
C ASN A 473 5.59 38.84 -14.86
N ARG A 474 5.65 38.22 -13.68
CA ARG A 474 4.74 37.12 -13.29
C ARG A 474 3.29 37.58 -13.23
N LEU A 475 3.01 38.72 -12.58
CA LEU A 475 1.65 39.27 -12.51
C LEU A 475 1.11 39.66 -13.90
N GLN A 476 1.97 40.20 -14.77
CA GLN A 476 1.63 40.54 -16.15
C GLN A 476 1.29 39.30 -16.97
N ASN A 477 2.05 38.21 -16.82
CA ASN A 477 1.75 36.93 -17.46
C ASN A 477 0.35 36.42 -17.05
N ILE A 478 0.03 36.45 -15.75
CA ILE A 478 -1.32 36.08 -15.27
C ILE A 478 -2.40 36.99 -15.86
N LYS A 479 -2.17 38.31 -15.91
CA LYS A 479 -3.11 39.27 -16.52
C LYS A 479 -3.36 38.97 -18.00
N GLU A 480 -2.33 38.59 -18.75
CA GLU A 480 -2.45 38.18 -20.14
C GLU A 480 -3.22 36.87 -20.30
N MET A 481 -2.93 35.87 -19.46
CA MET A 481 -3.68 34.61 -19.42
C MET A 481 -5.17 34.86 -19.12
N LEU A 482 -5.47 35.71 -18.13
CA LEU A 482 -6.85 36.12 -17.78
C LEU A 482 -7.53 36.81 -18.97
N SER A 483 -6.80 37.67 -19.69
CA SER A 483 -7.33 38.36 -20.86
C SER A 483 -7.69 37.39 -21.99
N ARG A 484 -6.82 36.42 -22.27
CA ARG A 484 -7.10 35.36 -23.27
C ARG A 484 -8.30 34.50 -22.85
N PHE A 485 -8.36 34.12 -21.56
CA PHE A 485 -9.43 33.29 -21.02
C PHE A 485 -10.81 33.97 -21.11
N LEU A 486 -10.90 35.25 -20.71
CA LEU A 486 -12.14 36.02 -20.75
C LEU A 486 -12.62 36.29 -22.18
N ILE A 487 -11.70 36.51 -23.13
CA ILE A 487 -12.03 36.66 -24.56
C ILE A 487 -12.59 35.35 -25.14
N CYS A 488 -11.98 34.21 -24.80
CA CYS A 488 -12.49 32.89 -25.22
C CYS A 488 -13.87 32.60 -24.65
N SER A 489 -14.11 32.90 -23.37
CA SER A 489 -15.42 32.74 -22.73
C SER A 489 -16.49 33.60 -23.40
N PHE A 490 -16.16 34.83 -23.80
CA PHE A 490 -17.05 35.71 -24.56
C PHE A 490 -17.33 35.21 -25.99
N LYS A 491 -16.32 34.66 -26.69
CA LYS A 491 -16.49 34.07 -28.03
C LYS A 491 -17.34 32.79 -28.02
N THR A 492 -17.26 31.97 -26.97
CA THR A 492 -18.13 30.79 -26.82
C THR A 492 -19.59 31.13 -26.48
N LEU A 493 -19.88 32.38 -26.07
CA LEU A 493 -21.23 32.88 -25.80
C LEU A 493 -21.90 33.55 -27.01
N GLN A 494 -21.23 33.66 -28.17
CA GLN A 494 -21.81 34.17 -29.41
C GLN A 494 -22.05 33.05 -30.42
N PRO A 495 -23.20 32.36 -30.33
CA PRO A 495 -24.06 32.25 -31.51
C PRO A 495 -25.58 32.28 -31.19
N SER A 496 -26.10 33.24 -30.41
CA SER A 496 -27.57 33.37 -30.27
C SER A 496 -28.16 34.77 -30.05
N LEU A 497 -27.37 35.84 -30.00
CA LEU A 497 -27.89 37.20 -29.72
C LEU A 497 -27.61 38.18 -30.85
N ARG A 498 -28.12 37.89 -32.05
CA ARG A 498 -28.14 38.86 -33.18
C ARG A 498 -29.51 39.36 -33.59
N ASN A 499 -30.59 38.91 -32.96
CA ASN A 499 -31.93 39.45 -33.19
C ASN A 499 -32.55 39.86 -31.86
N ILE A 500 -33.17 41.04 -31.87
CA ILE A 500 -33.94 41.68 -30.79
C ILE A 500 -33.11 42.64 -29.92
N ALA A 501 -32.85 43.82 -30.48
CA ALA A 501 -32.71 45.04 -29.69
C ALA A 501 -33.33 46.21 -30.46
N PHE A 502 -34.62 46.44 -30.26
CA PHE A 502 -35.21 47.78 -30.33
C PHE A 502 -36.47 47.81 -29.47
N SER A 503 -36.46 48.68 -28.47
CA SER A 503 -37.56 49.54 -28.03
C SER A 503 -37.58 49.70 -26.52
N THR A 504 -37.31 50.93 -26.13
CA THR A 504 -37.29 51.51 -24.79
C THR A 504 -38.69 51.71 -24.21
N THR A 505 -38.72 51.85 -22.88
CA THR A 505 -39.68 52.62 -22.04
C THR A 505 -40.83 51.90 -21.31
N LYS A 506 -41.00 52.36 -20.04
CA LYS A 506 -42.15 52.28 -19.12
C LYS A 506 -42.42 50.94 -18.42
N PHE A 507 -41.73 50.74 -17.29
CA PHE A 507 -42.19 49.86 -16.21
C PHE A 507 -43.35 50.53 -15.44
N SER A 508 -44.60 50.19 -15.78
CA SER A 508 -45.76 50.48 -14.93
C SER A 508 -46.08 49.27 -14.03
N ARG A 509 -46.73 49.55 -12.90
CA ARG A 509 -47.18 48.62 -11.84
C ARG A 509 -47.94 47.37 -12.31
N TYR A 510 -48.31 47.28 -13.59
CA TYR A 510 -48.92 46.10 -14.21
C TYR A 510 -47.93 44.95 -14.45
N GLY A 511 -46.63 45.24 -14.54
CA GLY A 511 -45.57 44.24 -14.73
C GLY A 511 -45.30 43.36 -13.50
N ARG A 512 -45.54 43.87 -12.27
CA ARG A 512 -45.34 43.06 -11.06
C ARG A 512 -46.43 42.01 -10.87
N LYS A 513 -47.70 42.32 -11.13
CA LYS A 513 -48.79 41.32 -11.01
C LYS A 513 -48.68 40.20 -12.04
N LYS A 514 -48.33 40.53 -13.29
CA LYS A 514 -48.16 39.53 -14.36
C LYS A 514 -46.87 38.71 -14.20
N PHE A 515 -45.84 39.25 -13.56
CA PHE A 515 -44.63 38.52 -13.20
C PHE A 515 -44.84 37.63 -11.97
N GLN A 516 -45.60 38.08 -10.96
CA GLN A 516 -45.99 37.27 -9.80
C GLN A 516 -46.92 36.12 -10.22
N GLU A 517 -47.92 36.38 -11.07
CA GLU A 517 -48.79 35.33 -11.64
C GLU A 517 -48.00 34.36 -12.54
N ARG A 518 -46.99 34.83 -13.28
CA ARG A 518 -46.07 33.94 -14.02
C ARG A 518 -45.14 33.16 -13.08
N PHE A 519 -44.67 33.75 -11.99
CA PHE A 519 -43.82 33.07 -11.00
C PHE A 519 -44.59 31.99 -10.21
N ASP A 520 -45.84 32.28 -9.86
CA ASP A 520 -46.73 31.34 -9.17
C ASP A 520 -47.22 30.24 -10.10
N LYS A 521 -47.43 30.54 -11.40
CA LYS A 521 -47.71 29.51 -12.43
C LYS A 521 -46.47 28.64 -12.73
N PHE A 522 -45.26 29.18 -12.59
CA PHE A 522 -44.00 28.42 -12.66
C PHE A 522 -43.76 27.52 -11.43
N LYS A 523 -44.46 27.75 -10.31
CA LYS A 523 -44.36 26.91 -9.11
C LYS A 523 -45.30 25.71 -9.11
N TYR A 524 -46.26 25.62 -10.04
CA TYR A 524 -47.32 24.59 -10.02
C TYR A 524 -47.60 23.85 -11.34
N GLU A 525 -46.75 23.96 -12.37
CA GLU A 525 -46.85 23.10 -13.55
C GLU A 525 -45.51 22.45 -13.89
N LYS A 526 -45.25 21.27 -13.31
CA LYS A 526 -44.43 20.24 -13.95
C LYS A 526 -45.37 19.14 -14.47
N LYS A 527 -45.83 19.30 -15.71
CA LYS A 527 -46.18 18.17 -16.59
C LYS A 527 -45.14 18.08 -17.72
N PRO A 528 -44.90 16.86 -18.24
CA PRO A 528 -43.59 16.42 -18.67
C PRO A 528 -43.29 16.81 -20.13
N VAL A 529 -42.06 17.25 -20.38
CA VAL A 529 -41.50 17.30 -21.73
C VAL A 529 -40.83 15.95 -21.99
N HIS A 530 -41.44 15.15 -22.87
CA HIS A 530 -40.78 13.99 -23.47
C HIS A 530 -39.77 14.47 -24.52
N GLY A 531 -38.50 14.10 -24.33
CA GLY A 531 -37.42 14.37 -25.28
C GLY A 531 -36.03 14.05 -24.74
N TYR A 532 -35.69 12.75 -24.77
CA TYR A 532 -34.35 12.15 -24.69
C TYR A 532 -33.53 12.24 -23.37
N PHE A 533 -33.48 11.07 -22.70
CA PHE A 533 -32.58 10.63 -21.62
C PHE A 533 -32.72 11.25 -20.21
N SER A 534 -33.91 11.22 -19.61
CA SER A 534 -34.03 11.15 -18.15
C SER A 534 -34.01 9.69 -17.72
N GLN A 535 -32.89 9.21 -17.15
CA GLN A 535 -32.80 7.82 -16.68
C GLN A 535 -33.87 7.52 -15.61
N PRO A 536 -34.50 6.33 -15.63
CA PRO A 536 -35.46 5.94 -14.59
C PRO A 536 -34.76 5.90 -13.22
N HIS A 537 -35.18 6.78 -12.32
CA HIS A 537 -34.60 6.85 -10.97
C HIS A 537 -35.24 5.77 -10.08
N PRO A 538 -34.45 4.94 -9.38
CA PRO A 538 -34.98 3.83 -8.57
C PRO A 538 -35.68 4.26 -7.26
N ILE A 539 -35.66 5.55 -6.91
CA ILE A 539 -36.40 6.11 -5.78
C ILE A 539 -37.67 6.76 -6.32
N MET A 540 -38.76 5.98 -6.38
CA MET A 540 -40.09 6.45 -6.77
C MET A 540 -41.05 6.44 -5.57
N LYS A 541 -42.05 7.33 -5.58
CA LYS A 541 -43.15 7.29 -4.62
C LYS A 541 -44.20 6.29 -5.08
N ASP A 542 -44.71 5.49 -4.17
CA ASP A 542 -45.91 4.70 -4.42
C ASP A 542 -47.16 5.55 -4.28
N PHE A 543 -48.09 5.37 -5.21
CA PHE A 543 -49.40 6.03 -5.22
C PHE A 543 -50.48 5.18 -4.51
N VAL A 544 -50.07 4.10 -3.84
CA VAL A 544 -50.96 3.14 -3.15
C VAL A 544 -50.97 3.44 -1.64
N PRO A 545 -52.12 3.38 -0.96
CA PRO A 545 -52.21 3.60 0.49
C PRO A 545 -51.35 2.59 1.27
N ILE A 546 -50.76 3.08 2.36
CA ILE A 546 -49.86 2.34 3.24
C ILE A 546 -50.64 1.24 3.97
N ARG A 547 -50.09 0.02 3.98
CA ARG A 547 -50.68 -1.16 4.63
C ARG A 547 -50.74 -0.99 6.16
N PRO A 548 -51.60 -1.72 6.88
CA PRO A 548 -51.56 -1.72 8.34
C PRO A 548 -50.25 -2.33 8.84
N LEU A 549 -49.76 -1.83 9.99
CA LEU A 549 -48.50 -2.25 10.62
C LEU A 549 -48.44 -3.76 10.87
N SER A 550 -49.60 -4.42 11.05
CA SER A 550 -49.69 -5.87 11.16
C SER A 550 -48.96 -6.58 10.01
N HIS A 551 -48.95 -6.05 8.79
CA HIS A 551 -48.28 -6.70 7.66
C HIS A 551 -46.75 -6.77 7.76
N LEU A 552 -46.12 -6.05 8.71
CA LEU A 552 -44.69 -6.19 8.99
C LEU A 552 -44.32 -7.58 9.51
N TYR A 553 -45.26 -8.35 10.09
CA TYR A 553 -44.95 -9.71 10.56
C TYR A 553 -44.38 -10.58 9.43
N LYS A 554 -44.84 -10.39 8.18
CA LYS A 554 -44.33 -11.11 7.01
C LYS A 554 -42.87 -10.77 6.71
N ALA A 555 -42.49 -9.50 6.87
CA ALA A 555 -41.11 -9.05 6.71
C ALA A 555 -40.22 -9.57 7.85
N VAL A 556 -40.72 -9.59 9.09
CA VAL A 556 -40.01 -10.13 10.25
C VAL A 556 -39.75 -11.63 10.07
N LEU A 557 -40.80 -12.42 9.78
CA LEU A 557 -40.67 -13.86 9.53
C LEU A 557 -39.71 -14.15 8.37
N PHE A 558 -39.79 -13.38 7.28
CA PHE A 558 -38.89 -13.53 6.15
C PHE A 558 -37.43 -13.19 6.51
N THR A 559 -37.21 -12.13 7.30
CA THR A 559 -35.87 -11.74 7.76
C THR A 559 -35.25 -12.83 8.64
N SER A 560 -36.03 -13.39 9.57
CA SER A 560 -35.62 -14.52 10.39
C SER A 560 -35.31 -15.74 9.54
N PHE A 561 -36.17 -16.08 8.58
CA PHE A 561 -35.97 -17.22 7.68
C PHE A 561 -34.69 -17.09 6.85
N ILE A 562 -34.46 -15.93 6.21
CA ILE A 562 -33.23 -15.70 5.42
C ILE A 562 -32.00 -15.70 6.31
N THR A 563 -32.06 -15.08 7.49
CA THR A 563 -30.90 -14.99 8.39
C THR A 563 -30.52 -16.36 8.94
N VAL A 564 -31.48 -17.07 9.55
CA VAL A 564 -31.27 -18.41 10.09
C VAL A 564 -30.84 -19.36 8.96
N GLY A 565 -31.59 -19.39 7.85
CA GLY A 565 -31.29 -20.27 6.71
C GLY A 565 -29.92 -20.01 6.08
N SER A 566 -29.51 -18.75 5.93
CA SER A 566 -28.18 -18.42 5.37
C SER A 566 -27.05 -18.91 6.28
N PHE A 567 -27.19 -18.77 7.60
CA PHE A 567 -26.21 -19.29 8.55
C PHE A 567 -26.25 -20.82 8.67
N THR A 568 -27.42 -21.46 8.55
CA THR A 568 -27.53 -22.93 8.47
C THR A 568 -26.77 -23.45 7.24
N ILE A 569 -27.05 -22.88 6.06
CA ILE A 569 -26.40 -23.27 4.79
C ILE A 569 -24.89 -23.03 4.90
N ALA A 570 -24.46 -21.89 5.43
CA ALA A 570 -23.04 -21.61 5.63
C ALA A 570 -22.36 -22.60 6.58
N ALA A 571 -23.05 -23.06 7.63
CA ALA A 571 -22.54 -24.07 8.54
C ALA A 571 -22.39 -25.43 7.85
N ILE A 572 -23.40 -25.86 7.09
CA ILE A 572 -23.40 -27.13 6.35
C ILE A 572 -22.31 -27.12 5.26
N ILE A 573 -22.23 -26.08 4.43
CA ILE A 573 -21.20 -25.97 3.38
C ILE A 573 -19.81 -25.98 4.01
N LYS A 574 -19.60 -25.25 5.11
CA LYS A 574 -18.31 -25.25 5.81
C LYS A 574 -17.97 -26.63 6.37
N TYR A 575 -18.95 -27.34 6.92
CA TYR A 575 -18.77 -28.70 7.44
C TYR A 575 -18.44 -29.70 6.32
N GLU A 576 -19.23 -29.74 5.24
CA GLU A 576 -18.98 -30.62 4.08
C GLU A 576 -17.64 -30.30 3.41
N ARG A 577 -17.29 -29.01 3.25
CA ARG A 577 -15.97 -28.58 2.78
C ARG A 577 -14.82 -29.04 3.68
N THR A 578 -15.05 -29.14 4.98
CA THR A 578 -14.04 -29.61 5.94
C THR A 578 -13.95 -31.15 5.95
N LYS A 579 -15.04 -31.84 5.62
CA LYS A 579 -15.14 -33.31 5.54
C LYS A 579 -14.58 -33.87 4.23
N GLU A 580 -14.78 -33.17 3.11
CA GLU A 580 -14.28 -33.56 1.78
C GLU A 580 -12.93 -32.91 1.45
N GLN A 581 -11.84 -33.66 1.64
CA GLN A 581 -10.54 -33.33 1.02
C GLN A 581 -10.47 -33.74 -0.47
N LEU A 582 -11.49 -33.44 -1.30
CA LEU A 582 -11.45 -33.74 -2.75
C LEU A 582 -12.28 -32.77 -3.63
N ARG A 583 -11.68 -31.60 -3.86
CA ARG A 583 -11.53 -30.84 -5.14
C ARG A 583 -12.69 -30.54 -6.13
N SER A 584 -13.83 -31.21 -6.19
CA SER A 584 -14.72 -31.03 -7.37
C SER A 584 -15.51 -29.70 -7.40
N VAL A 585 -16.09 -29.26 -6.28
CA VAL A 585 -17.02 -28.11 -6.28
C VAL A 585 -16.32 -26.75 -6.42
N ILE A 586 -15.11 -26.62 -5.86
CA ILE A 586 -14.30 -25.40 -6.02
C ILE A 586 -13.65 -25.37 -7.40
N GLU A 587 -13.25 -26.52 -7.97
CA GLU A 587 -12.80 -26.56 -9.37
C GLU A 587 -13.94 -26.20 -10.33
N ASP A 588 -15.20 -26.54 -10.02
CA ASP A 588 -16.36 -26.11 -10.83
C ASP A 588 -16.69 -24.62 -10.66
N MET A 589 -16.58 -24.04 -9.47
CA MET A 589 -16.73 -22.60 -9.27
C MET A 589 -15.56 -21.80 -9.87
N GLU A 590 -14.32 -22.24 -9.66
CA GLU A 590 -13.12 -21.65 -10.28
C GLU A 590 -13.16 -21.82 -11.80
N SER A 591 -13.62 -22.96 -12.32
CA SER A 591 -13.86 -23.20 -13.76
C SER A 591 -14.96 -22.29 -14.30
N PHE A 592 -16.06 -22.09 -13.56
CA PHE A 592 -17.13 -21.18 -13.94
C PHE A 592 -16.63 -19.73 -14.00
N PHE A 593 -15.95 -19.24 -12.96
CA PHE A 593 -15.37 -17.89 -12.96
C PHE A 593 -14.26 -17.75 -14.00
N ASN A 594 -13.36 -18.73 -14.13
CA ASN A 594 -12.29 -18.72 -15.12
C ASN A 594 -12.84 -18.77 -16.56
N LYS A 595 -13.92 -19.52 -16.83
CA LYS A 595 -14.61 -19.51 -18.14
C LYS A 595 -15.33 -18.20 -18.40
N PHE A 596 -15.97 -17.63 -17.38
CA PHE A 596 -16.67 -16.35 -17.48
C PHE A 596 -15.70 -15.19 -17.79
N PHE A 597 -14.48 -15.24 -17.24
CA PHE A 597 -13.43 -14.26 -17.50
C PHE A 597 -12.51 -14.60 -18.69
N ARG A 598 -12.48 -15.85 -19.20
CA ARG A 598 -11.63 -16.24 -20.35
C ARG A 598 -12.18 -15.87 -21.72
N ASN A 599 -13.49 -15.63 -21.86
CA ASN A 599 -14.06 -15.30 -23.17
C ASN A 599 -14.01 -13.80 -23.46
N ARG A 600 -12.80 -13.24 -23.56
CA ARG A 600 -12.45 -12.11 -24.45
C ARG A 600 -10.94 -11.86 -24.35
N TYR A 601 -10.29 -11.88 -25.52
CA TYR A 601 -8.88 -11.59 -25.81
C TYR A 601 -7.88 -12.73 -25.60
N ILE A 602 -7.64 -13.46 -26.70
CA ILE A 602 -6.34 -14.02 -27.04
C ILE A 602 -5.44 -12.82 -27.39
N LEU A 603 -4.39 -12.57 -26.60
CA LEU A 603 -3.12 -11.93 -26.97
C LEU A 603 -2.17 -11.90 -25.76
N ASP A 604 -1.06 -12.62 -25.92
CA ASP A 604 0.30 -12.50 -25.34
C ASP A 604 0.63 -12.51 -23.83
N ASP A 605 1.77 -13.17 -23.59
CA ASP A 605 2.56 -13.37 -22.37
C ASP A 605 2.57 -12.20 -21.37
N ARG A 606 1.70 -12.28 -20.35
CA ARG A 606 1.82 -11.52 -19.10
C ARG A 606 1.65 -12.44 -17.89
N PRO A 607 2.31 -12.14 -16.75
CA PRO A 607 2.15 -12.91 -15.52
C PRO A 607 0.69 -12.85 -15.08
N GLN A 608 0.02 -14.01 -15.07
CA GLN A 608 -1.37 -14.13 -14.67
C GLN A 608 -1.51 -13.72 -13.20
N ILE A 609 -2.26 -12.64 -12.94
CA ILE A 609 -2.66 -12.25 -11.59
C ILE A 609 -3.66 -13.29 -11.10
N GLN A 610 -3.18 -14.33 -10.42
CA GLN A 610 -4.06 -15.34 -9.83
C GLN A 610 -4.74 -14.74 -8.60
N LEU A 611 -6.00 -14.34 -8.75
CA LEU A 611 -6.82 -13.76 -7.68
C LEU A 611 -7.15 -14.84 -6.63
N SER A 612 -7.07 -14.48 -5.35
CA SER A 612 -7.46 -15.41 -4.27
C SER A 612 -8.98 -15.64 -4.26
N LEU A 613 -9.45 -16.78 -3.74
CA LEU A 613 -10.89 -17.09 -3.63
C LEU A 613 -11.70 -15.94 -2.96
N PRO A 614 -11.26 -15.30 -1.86
CA PRO A 614 -11.92 -14.10 -1.33
C PRO A 614 -12.02 -12.93 -2.32
N GLN A 615 -10.99 -12.70 -3.13
CA GLN A 615 -11.00 -11.65 -4.16
C GLN A 615 -11.95 -12.01 -5.30
N GLN A 616 -11.99 -13.28 -5.72
CA GLN A 616 -12.92 -13.77 -6.74
C GLN A 616 -14.39 -13.61 -6.30
N VAL A 617 -14.70 -13.99 -5.06
CA VAL A 617 -16.05 -13.84 -4.49
C VAL A 617 -16.44 -12.36 -4.38
N ALA A 618 -15.54 -11.50 -3.91
CA ALA A 618 -15.78 -10.06 -3.87
C ALA A 618 -16.04 -9.49 -5.27
N LEU A 619 -15.24 -9.89 -6.27
CA LEU A 619 -15.47 -9.51 -7.68
C LEU A 619 -16.78 -10.06 -8.23
N GLY A 620 -17.19 -11.26 -7.84
CA GLY A 620 -18.49 -11.83 -8.22
C GLY A 620 -19.64 -10.97 -7.72
N ILE A 621 -19.61 -10.55 -6.44
CA ILE A 621 -20.62 -9.64 -5.87
C ILE A 621 -20.57 -8.28 -6.59
N ILE A 622 -19.38 -7.74 -6.85
CA ILE A 622 -19.23 -6.48 -7.62
C ILE A 622 -19.83 -6.62 -9.01
N GLY A 623 -19.54 -7.73 -9.71
CA GLY A 623 -20.06 -8.02 -11.04
C GLY A 623 -21.58 -8.10 -11.07
N ILE A 624 -22.21 -8.73 -10.08
CA ILE A 624 -23.67 -8.76 -9.93
C ILE A 624 -24.21 -7.33 -9.77
N ASN A 625 -23.62 -6.51 -8.90
CA ASN A 625 -24.07 -5.13 -8.68
C ASN A 625 -23.92 -4.24 -9.93
N VAL A 626 -22.82 -4.40 -10.66
CA VAL A 626 -22.61 -3.72 -11.96
C VAL A 626 -23.67 -4.17 -12.96
N MET A 627 -23.90 -5.48 -13.08
CA MET A 627 -24.92 -6.03 -13.98
C MET A 627 -26.31 -5.48 -13.65
N ILE A 628 -26.73 -5.51 -12.39
CA ILE A 628 -28.03 -4.95 -11.96
C ILE A 628 -28.11 -3.45 -12.26
N THR A 629 -27.04 -2.69 -12.09
CA THR A 629 -27.00 -1.26 -12.45
C THR A 629 -27.12 -1.05 -13.95
N LEU A 630 -26.52 -1.91 -14.78
CA LEU A 630 -26.69 -1.87 -16.23
C LEU A 630 -28.13 -2.22 -16.65
N LEU A 631 -28.80 -3.15 -15.97
CA LEU A 631 -30.22 -3.44 -16.22
C LEU A 631 -31.12 -2.23 -15.93
N TRP A 632 -30.79 -1.42 -14.91
CA TRP A 632 -31.48 -0.14 -14.65
C TRP A 632 -31.31 0.88 -15.77
N ALA A 633 -30.23 0.81 -16.55
CA ALA A 633 -29.99 1.71 -17.67
C ALA A 633 -30.86 1.38 -18.90
N ILE A 634 -31.51 0.21 -18.94
CA ILE A 634 -32.38 -0.23 -20.05
C ILE A 634 -33.82 0.23 -19.79
N PRO A 635 -34.37 1.21 -20.55
CA PRO A 635 -35.69 1.78 -20.25
C PRO A 635 -36.84 0.78 -20.27
N SER A 636 -36.80 -0.22 -21.17
CA SER A 636 -37.83 -1.26 -21.28
C SER A 636 -37.88 -2.18 -20.06
N LEU A 637 -36.80 -2.30 -19.29
CA LEU A 637 -36.75 -3.10 -18.07
C LEU A 637 -37.17 -2.31 -16.82
N SER A 638 -37.35 -0.98 -16.91
CA SER A 638 -37.65 -0.12 -15.75
C SER A 638 -38.85 -0.59 -14.90
N PRO A 639 -40.00 -1.03 -15.45
CA PRO A 639 -41.11 -1.53 -14.64
C PRO A 639 -40.76 -2.82 -13.88
N PHE A 640 -39.98 -3.70 -14.50
CA PHE A 640 -39.48 -4.92 -13.88
C PHE A 640 -38.50 -4.58 -12.76
N MET A 641 -37.51 -3.72 -13.03
CA MET A 641 -36.51 -3.30 -12.04
C MET A 641 -37.17 -2.61 -10.84
N THR A 642 -38.16 -1.75 -11.08
CA THR A 642 -38.94 -1.12 -9.99
C THR A 642 -39.69 -2.17 -9.17
N THR A 643 -40.26 -3.19 -9.80
CA THR A 643 -41.04 -4.25 -9.13
C THR A 643 -40.18 -5.29 -8.40
N TYR A 644 -38.94 -5.50 -8.78
CA TYR A 644 -38.12 -6.55 -8.16
C TYR A 644 -36.86 -6.04 -7.47
N PHE A 645 -36.36 -4.85 -7.77
CA PHE A 645 -35.07 -4.34 -7.25
C PHE A 645 -35.20 -3.06 -6.43
N THR A 646 -36.42 -2.70 -6.04
CA THR A 646 -36.68 -1.64 -5.05
C THR A 646 -37.61 -2.19 -3.97
N ASN A 647 -37.43 -1.71 -2.74
CA ASN A 647 -38.19 -2.21 -1.60
C ASN A 647 -39.20 -1.16 -1.13
N SER A 648 -40.46 -1.56 -0.97
CA SER A 648 -41.51 -0.70 -0.43
C SER A 648 -42.53 -1.49 0.37
N PHE A 649 -43.02 -0.87 1.42
CA PHE A 649 -44.03 -1.42 2.31
C PHE A 649 -45.40 -1.58 1.64
N THR A 650 -45.69 -0.81 0.58
CA THR A 650 -46.96 -0.90 -0.16
C THR A 650 -46.98 -2.06 -1.16
N GLN A 651 -45.82 -2.67 -1.44
CA GLN A 651 -45.63 -3.57 -2.57
C GLN A 651 -46.15 -4.99 -2.33
N LYS A 652 -46.73 -5.62 -3.36
CA LYS A 652 -47.24 -7.01 -3.28
C LYS A 652 -46.13 -8.03 -2.97
N LYS A 653 -44.95 -7.87 -3.57
CA LYS A 653 -43.79 -8.79 -3.44
C LYS A 653 -42.74 -8.35 -2.41
N MET A 654 -43.20 -7.80 -1.27
CA MET A 654 -42.36 -7.16 -0.24
C MET A 654 -41.17 -8.03 0.22
N CYS A 655 -41.40 -9.31 0.53
CA CYS A 655 -40.34 -10.18 1.04
C CYS A 655 -39.22 -10.40 0.02
N LEU A 656 -39.56 -10.73 -1.23
CA LEU A 656 -38.57 -10.94 -2.29
C LEU A 656 -37.72 -9.68 -2.50
N THR A 657 -38.34 -8.50 -2.49
CA THR A 657 -37.64 -7.23 -2.71
C THR A 657 -36.67 -6.87 -1.58
N MET A 658 -36.82 -7.41 -0.38
CA MET A 658 -35.83 -7.23 0.70
C MET A 658 -34.47 -7.87 0.38
N LEU A 659 -34.45 -8.95 -0.41
CA LEU A 659 -33.22 -9.64 -0.81
C LEU A 659 -32.64 -9.04 -2.10
N THR A 660 -33.46 -8.87 -3.13
CA THR A 660 -33.00 -8.41 -4.44
C THR A 660 -32.61 -6.94 -4.45
N SER A 661 -33.20 -6.10 -3.60
CA SER A 661 -32.82 -4.67 -3.48
C SER A 661 -31.42 -4.45 -2.91
N ILE A 662 -30.77 -5.48 -2.34
CA ILE A 662 -29.38 -5.47 -1.89
C ILE A 662 -28.41 -5.22 -3.06
N PHE A 663 -28.83 -5.44 -4.31
CA PHE A 663 -27.96 -5.28 -5.48
C PHE A 663 -28.24 -4.00 -6.30
N SER A 664 -29.18 -3.19 -5.86
CA SER A 664 -29.67 -2.03 -6.61
C SER A 664 -29.01 -0.74 -6.12
N HIS A 665 -28.80 0.23 -7.01
CA HIS A 665 -28.08 1.47 -6.71
C HIS A 665 -28.76 2.69 -7.34
N GLN A 666 -28.77 3.83 -6.63
CA GLN A 666 -29.44 5.04 -7.13
C GLN A 666 -28.69 5.82 -8.22
N SER A 667 -27.37 5.66 -8.30
CA SER A 667 -26.52 6.35 -9.28
C SER A 667 -25.20 5.60 -9.47
N ILE A 668 -24.49 5.92 -10.55
CA ILE A 668 -23.17 5.35 -10.85
C ILE A 668 -22.16 5.72 -9.76
N LEU A 669 -22.19 6.96 -9.25
CA LEU A 669 -21.31 7.40 -8.16
C LEU A 669 -21.60 6.65 -6.86
N HIS A 670 -22.88 6.37 -6.57
CA HIS A 670 -23.28 5.56 -5.43
C HIS A 670 -22.79 4.11 -5.56
N LEU A 671 -22.92 3.52 -6.75
CA LEU A 671 -22.33 2.21 -7.06
C LEU A 671 -20.83 2.21 -6.84
N PHE A 672 -20.11 3.19 -7.37
CA PHE A 672 -18.65 3.27 -7.24
C PHE A 672 -18.21 3.32 -5.76
N ALA A 673 -18.84 4.18 -4.95
CA ALA A 673 -18.52 4.30 -3.53
C ALA A 673 -18.77 2.97 -2.79
N ASN A 674 -19.93 2.33 -3.05
CA ASN A 674 -20.28 1.05 -2.46
C ASN A 674 -19.31 -0.08 -2.87
N MET A 675 -18.96 -0.18 -4.14
CA MET A 675 -18.05 -1.21 -4.64
C MET A 675 -16.62 -0.98 -4.14
N TYR A 676 -16.20 0.27 -3.93
CA TYR A 676 -14.92 0.60 -3.31
C TYR A 676 -14.86 0.10 -1.86
N VAL A 677 -15.90 0.36 -1.06
CA VAL A 677 -15.99 -0.16 0.32
C VAL A 677 -16.02 -1.69 0.30
N LEU A 678 -16.86 -2.29 -0.55
CA LEU A 678 -16.94 -3.75 -0.66
C LEU A 678 -15.58 -4.37 -1.03
N TRP A 679 -14.87 -3.82 -2.02
CA TRP A 679 -13.54 -4.29 -2.41
C TRP A 679 -12.49 -4.11 -1.31
N SER A 680 -12.57 -3.02 -0.55
CA SER A 680 -11.60 -2.72 0.50
C SER A 680 -11.75 -3.63 1.72
N PHE A 681 -12.98 -3.96 2.11
CA PHE A 681 -13.26 -4.69 3.34
C PHE A 681 -13.54 -6.18 3.12
N ALA A 682 -14.32 -6.56 2.10
CA ALA A 682 -14.78 -7.94 1.93
C ALA A 682 -13.65 -8.99 1.84
N PRO A 683 -12.56 -8.79 1.08
CA PRO A 683 -11.47 -9.75 1.04
C PRO A 683 -10.80 -9.94 2.40
N ILE A 684 -10.67 -8.87 3.19
CA ILE A 684 -10.07 -8.92 4.53
C ILE A 684 -11.01 -9.65 5.49
N THR A 685 -12.31 -9.34 5.46
CA THR A 685 -13.34 -10.00 6.26
C THR A 685 -13.35 -11.51 6.00
N MET A 686 -13.40 -11.91 4.73
CA MET A 686 -13.40 -13.32 4.33
C MET A 686 -12.11 -14.05 4.70
N HIS A 687 -10.95 -13.44 4.45
CA HIS A 687 -9.66 -14.10 4.64
C HIS A 687 -9.26 -14.18 6.12
N LYS A 688 -9.54 -13.13 6.91
CA LYS A 688 -9.03 -13.03 8.29
C LYS A 688 -10.05 -13.31 9.38
N LEU A 689 -11.34 -13.13 9.11
CA LEU A 689 -12.36 -13.12 10.16
C LEU A 689 -13.37 -14.28 10.02
N THR A 690 -14.09 -14.36 8.89
CA THR A 690 -15.28 -15.23 8.78
C THR A 690 -15.07 -16.51 7.97
N GLY A 691 -14.24 -16.48 6.93
CA GLY A 691 -14.34 -17.41 5.80
C GLY A 691 -15.39 -16.97 4.78
N VAL A 692 -15.43 -17.61 3.61
CA VAL A 692 -16.29 -17.23 2.47
C VAL A 692 -17.77 -17.54 2.77
N GLU A 693 -18.03 -18.70 3.37
CA GLU A 693 -19.38 -19.21 3.63
C GLU A 693 -20.12 -18.30 4.62
N GLN A 694 -19.47 -18.00 5.75
CA GLN A 694 -20.01 -17.14 6.79
C GLN A 694 -20.07 -15.68 6.36
N PHE A 695 -19.17 -15.24 5.46
CA PHE A 695 -19.24 -13.90 4.87
C PHE A 695 -20.52 -13.73 4.02
N CYS A 696 -20.85 -14.70 3.17
CA CYS A 696 -22.07 -14.64 2.36
C CYS A 696 -23.33 -14.57 3.24
N ALA A 697 -23.37 -15.34 4.33
CA ALA A 697 -24.45 -15.26 5.31
C ALA A 697 -24.53 -13.88 5.99
N LEU A 698 -23.39 -13.36 6.46
CA LEU A 698 -23.30 -12.02 7.05
C LEU A 698 -23.78 -10.93 6.08
N TYR A 699 -23.37 -10.99 4.81
CA TYR A 699 -23.77 -10.03 3.77
C TYR A 699 -25.28 -10.07 3.49
N ALA A 700 -25.84 -11.27 3.30
CA ALA A 700 -27.27 -11.45 3.06
C ALA A 700 -28.11 -10.99 4.26
N SER A 701 -27.75 -11.43 5.47
CA SER A 701 -28.41 -11.04 6.72
C SER A 701 -28.37 -9.53 6.95
N SER A 702 -27.21 -8.90 6.74
CA SER A 702 -27.06 -7.44 6.87
C SER A 702 -28.02 -6.70 5.94
N GLY A 703 -28.18 -7.19 4.70
CA GLY A 703 -29.07 -6.58 3.72
C GLY A 703 -30.57 -6.74 4.03
N VAL A 704 -31.01 -7.93 4.47
CA VAL A 704 -32.43 -8.14 4.82
C VAL A 704 -32.82 -7.46 6.14
N ILE A 705 -31.91 -7.41 7.13
CA ILE A 705 -32.14 -6.70 8.39
C ILE A 705 -32.17 -5.19 8.17
N SER A 706 -31.25 -4.66 7.37
CA SER A 706 -31.30 -3.28 6.88
C SER A 706 -32.65 -2.97 6.21
N SER A 707 -33.10 -3.85 5.32
CA SER A 707 -34.37 -3.70 4.63
C SER A 707 -35.57 -3.73 5.58
N LEU A 708 -35.55 -4.58 6.59
CA LEU A 708 -36.58 -4.64 7.63
C LEU A 708 -36.65 -3.32 8.41
N ILE A 709 -35.50 -2.79 8.84
CA ILE A 709 -35.43 -1.55 9.62
C ILE A 709 -35.90 -0.36 8.79
N SER A 710 -35.53 -0.29 7.50
CA SER A 710 -36.07 0.70 6.56
C SER A 710 -37.58 0.62 6.40
N LEU A 711 -38.13 -0.59 6.18
CA LEU A 711 -39.57 -0.80 6.04
C LEU A 711 -40.34 -0.42 7.31
N THR A 712 -39.84 -0.83 8.48
CA THR A 712 -40.40 -0.48 9.77
C THR A 712 -40.42 1.03 9.95
N HIS A 713 -39.28 1.71 9.75
CA HIS A 713 -39.21 3.16 9.84
C HIS A 713 -40.21 3.84 8.90
N LYS A 714 -40.24 3.47 7.61
CA LYS A 714 -41.13 4.06 6.61
C LYS A 714 -42.61 3.81 6.89
N SER A 715 -42.95 2.67 7.49
CA SER A 715 -44.32 2.37 7.92
C SER A 715 -44.76 3.27 9.07
N ILE A 716 -43.86 3.57 10.02
CA ILE A 716 -44.13 4.45 11.17
C ILE A 716 -44.33 5.89 10.71
N ILE A 717 -43.41 6.41 9.88
CA ILE A 717 -43.48 7.79 9.37
C ILE A 717 -44.46 7.95 8.19
N LYS A 718 -45.18 6.89 7.83
CA LYS A 718 -46.10 6.80 6.70
C LYS A 718 -45.51 7.36 5.39
N SER A 719 -44.27 6.99 5.08
CA SER A 719 -43.58 7.44 3.87
C SER A 719 -43.89 6.53 2.68
N PRO A 720 -44.36 7.07 1.54
CA PRO A 720 -44.60 6.30 0.32
C PRO A 720 -43.33 6.08 -0.52
N VAL A 721 -42.14 6.46 -0.02
CA VAL A 721 -40.90 6.47 -0.80
C VAL A 721 -40.23 5.09 -0.81
N ARG A 722 -39.94 4.57 -2.01
CA ARG A 722 -39.19 3.32 -2.20
C ARG A 722 -37.77 3.39 -1.63
N SER A 723 -37.28 2.24 -1.20
CA SER A 723 -35.94 2.00 -0.64
C SER A 723 -35.09 1.23 -1.62
N ILE A 724 -33.79 1.36 -1.46
CA ILE A 724 -32.80 0.50 -2.09
C ILE A 724 -31.87 0.00 -0.98
N GLY A 725 -31.48 -1.27 -1.01
CA GLY A 725 -30.90 -1.98 0.13
C GLY A 725 -29.39 -2.18 0.09
N ALA A 726 -28.69 -1.83 -1.00
CA ALA A 726 -27.28 -2.19 -1.19
C ALA A 726 -26.34 -1.68 -0.12
N SER A 727 -26.47 -0.42 0.26
CA SER A 727 -25.58 0.23 1.23
C SER A 727 -25.72 -0.38 2.62
N GLY A 728 -26.90 -0.86 3.02
CA GLY A 728 -27.08 -1.50 4.33
C GLY A 728 -26.31 -2.82 4.47
N ALA A 729 -26.27 -3.65 3.41
CA ALA A 729 -25.46 -4.87 3.41
C ALA A 729 -23.96 -4.57 3.55
N ILE A 730 -23.49 -3.56 2.81
CA ILE A 730 -22.09 -3.13 2.79
C ILE A 730 -21.69 -2.50 4.12
N LEU A 731 -22.56 -1.68 4.71
CA LEU A 731 -22.33 -1.06 6.01
C LEU A 731 -22.32 -2.10 7.15
N GLY A 732 -23.11 -3.18 7.04
CA GLY A 732 -23.01 -4.30 7.98
C GLY A 732 -21.66 -5.02 7.93
N VAL A 733 -21.13 -5.28 6.72
CA VAL A 733 -19.78 -5.84 6.55
C VAL A 733 -18.69 -4.88 7.06
N LEU A 734 -18.81 -3.60 6.72
CA LEU A 734 -17.89 -2.55 7.16
C LEU A 734 -17.85 -2.46 8.69
N ALA A 735 -19.01 -2.34 9.34
CA ALA A 735 -19.14 -2.22 10.78
C ALA A 735 -18.60 -3.48 11.49
N TYR A 736 -18.95 -4.68 11.02
CA TYR A 736 -18.39 -5.93 11.55
C TYR A 736 -16.85 -5.95 11.49
N THR A 737 -16.30 -5.60 10.32
CA THR A 737 -14.85 -5.63 10.10
C THR A 737 -14.12 -4.61 10.96
N CYS A 738 -14.66 -3.40 11.05
CA CYS A 738 -14.11 -2.32 11.88
C CYS A 738 -14.17 -2.67 13.38
N MET A 739 -15.23 -3.31 13.85
CA MET A 739 -15.33 -3.77 15.24
C MET A 739 -14.34 -4.89 15.59
N LYS A 740 -13.98 -5.74 14.61
CA LYS A 740 -12.99 -6.81 14.80
C LYS A 740 -11.54 -6.34 14.69
N ILE A 741 -11.32 -5.18 14.07
CA ILE A 741 -10.00 -4.59 13.90
C ILE A 741 -10.08 -3.08 14.22
N PRO A 742 -10.42 -2.70 15.48
CA PRO A 742 -10.77 -1.32 15.84
C PRO A 742 -9.62 -0.32 15.65
N ASP A 743 -8.38 -0.79 15.84
CA ASP A 743 -7.17 0.03 15.73
C ASP A 743 -6.67 0.22 14.28
N ALA A 744 -7.32 -0.43 13.30
CA ALA A 744 -6.95 -0.24 11.90
C ALA A 744 -7.17 1.22 11.47
N ARG A 745 -6.14 1.85 10.91
CA ARG A 745 -6.23 3.21 10.35
C ARG A 745 -6.86 3.16 8.96
N LEU A 746 -7.96 3.87 8.78
CA LEU A 746 -8.66 4.05 7.52
C LEU A 746 -8.35 5.42 6.95
N GLN A 747 -8.15 5.50 5.64
CA GLN A 747 -7.96 6.74 4.90
C GLN A 747 -9.18 7.01 4.02
N ILE A 748 -9.63 8.26 3.99
CA ILE A 748 -10.66 8.69 3.03
C ILE A 748 -9.99 8.87 1.67
N LEU A 749 -10.49 8.21 0.63
CA LEU A 749 -9.90 8.19 -0.72
C LEU A 749 -9.57 9.59 -1.29
N PHE A 750 -10.37 10.61 -0.95
CA PHE A 750 -10.21 11.99 -1.42
C PHE A 750 -9.55 12.93 -0.41
N LEU A 751 -9.20 12.43 0.78
CA LEU A 751 -8.45 13.16 1.81
C LEU A 751 -7.32 12.24 2.33
N PRO A 752 -6.31 11.92 1.48
CA PRO A 752 -5.27 10.94 1.82
C PRO A 752 -4.39 11.32 3.02
N PHE A 753 -4.47 12.56 3.50
CA PHE A 753 -3.74 13.09 4.65
C PHE A 753 -4.51 12.99 5.98
N PHE A 754 -5.74 12.48 5.95
CA PHE A 754 -6.56 12.30 7.15
C PHE A 754 -6.85 10.81 7.35
N ASP A 755 -6.19 10.22 8.33
CA ASP A 755 -6.46 8.86 8.79
C ASP A 755 -7.20 8.88 10.14
N PHE A 756 -8.09 7.91 10.33
CA PHE A 756 -8.86 7.77 11.55
C PHE A 756 -8.99 6.28 11.87
N SER A 757 -9.23 5.95 13.14
CA SER A 757 -9.40 4.54 13.52
C SER A 757 -10.69 3.99 12.91
N ALA A 758 -10.69 2.69 12.61
CA ALA A 758 -11.85 1.97 12.13
C ALA A 758 -13.02 2.09 13.13
N GLN A 759 -12.72 2.14 14.44
CA GLN A 759 -13.72 2.40 15.46
C GLN A 759 -14.35 3.80 15.32
N SER A 760 -13.54 4.85 15.11
CA SER A 760 -14.06 6.20 14.84
C SER A 760 -14.90 6.25 13.56
N ALA A 761 -14.59 5.43 12.55
CA ALA A 761 -15.40 5.30 11.34
C ALA A 761 -16.82 4.82 11.63
N VAL A 762 -16.94 3.78 12.47
CA VAL A 762 -18.24 3.24 12.88
C VAL A 762 -19.05 4.28 13.66
N TYR A 763 -18.41 4.99 14.60
CA TYR A 763 -19.08 6.07 15.33
C TYR A 763 -19.53 7.19 14.40
N GLY A 764 -18.71 7.59 13.43
CA GLY A 764 -19.05 8.60 12.44
C GLY A 764 -20.25 8.20 11.57
N ILE A 765 -20.28 6.95 11.10
CA ILE A 765 -21.39 6.43 10.28
C ILE A 765 -22.70 6.43 11.09
N ILE A 766 -22.69 5.88 12.31
CA ILE A 766 -23.87 5.87 13.19
C ILE A 766 -24.35 7.29 13.45
N LEU A 767 -23.43 8.21 13.76
CA LEU A 767 -23.76 9.60 14.05
C LEU A 767 -24.42 10.29 12.85
N ILE A 768 -23.86 10.11 11.64
CA ILE A 768 -24.41 10.67 10.40
C ILE A 768 -25.82 10.11 10.13
N ASP A 769 -26.03 8.82 10.30
CA ASP A 769 -27.34 8.20 10.04
C ASP A 769 -28.39 8.57 11.09
N VAL A 770 -28.01 8.70 12.37
CA VAL A 770 -28.91 9.18 13.42
C VAL A 770 -29.29 10.65 13.18
N ILE A 771 -28.34 11.51 12.84
CA ILE A 771 -28.61 12.90 12.47
C ILE A 771 -29.48 12.95 11.21
N GLY A 772 -29.22 12.09 10.23
CA GLY A 772 -30.00 12.00 8.99
C GLY A 772 -31.44 11.55 9.22
N LEU A 773 -31.70 10.67 10.20
CA LEU A 773 -33.05 10.27 10.60
C LEU A 773 -33.84 11.38 11.29
N LEU A 774 -33.17 12.22 12.09
CA LEU A 774 -33.78 13.31 12.84
C LEU A 774 -33.86 14.62 12.03
N GLY A 775 -33.00 14.78 11.01
CA GLY A 775 -32.85 15.98 10.21
C GLY A 775 -33.57 15.94 8.85
N PRO A 776 -33.51 17.02 8.06
CA PRO A 776 -34.17 17.12 6.77
C PRO A 776 -33.40 16.42 5.63
N TRP A 777 -32.33 15.69 5.92
CA TRP A 777 -31.45 15.10 4.91
C TRP A 777 -32.10 13.85 4.30
N LYS A 778 -32.37 13.90 2.99
CA LYS A 778 -33.05 12.83 2.23
C LYS A 778 -32.14 12.17 1.19
N MET A 779 -30.82 12.29 1.35
CA MET A 779 -29.87 11.80 0.35
C MET A 779 -29.72 10.27 0.35
N PHE A 780 -29.99 9.63 1.49
CA PHE A 780 -29.87 8.17 1.67
C PHE A 780 -30.99 7.62 2.55
N ASP A 781 -31.16 6.29 2.54
CA ASP A 781 -32.05 5.60 3.47
C ASP A 781 -31.31 5.37 4.80
N HIS A 782 -31.30 6.41 5.64
CA HIS A 782 -30.58 6.41 6.92
C HIS A 782 -31.05 5.29 7.87
N ALA A 783 -32.32 4.87 7.79
CA ALA A 783 -32.83 3.74 8.58
C ALA A 783 -32.21 2.42 8.10
N ALA A 784 -32.11 2.22 6.79
CA ALA A 784 -31.44 1.05 6.20
C ALA A 784 -29.97 0.99 6.62
N HIS A 785 -29.26 2.11 6.49
CA HIS A 785 -27.84 2.22 6.83
C HIS A 785 -27.55 1.92 8.30
N LEU A 786 -28.33 2.53 9.19
CA LEU A 786 -28.24 2.28 10.63
C LEU A 786 -28.54 0.82 10.95
N GLY A 787 -29.56 0.23 10.31
CA GLY A 787 -29.90 -1.17 10.50
C GLY A 787 -28.81 -2.15 10.11
N GLY A 788 -28.16 -1.93 8.97
CA GLY A 788 -27.00 -2.71 8.55
C GLY A 788 -25.83 -2.58 9.53
N SER A 789 -25.48 -1.35 9.90
CA SER A 789 -24.37 -1.05 10.81
C SER A 789 -24.56 -1.68 12.20
N LEU A 790 -25.75 -1.54 12.79
CA LEU A 790 -26.09 -2.10 14.10
C LEU A 790 -26.05 -3.63 14.09
N PHE A 791 -26.52 -4.27 13.01
CA PHE A 791 -26.39 -5.72 12.88
C PHE A 791 -24.92 -6.16 12.78
N GLY A 792 -24.10 -5.46 12.00
CA GLY A 792 -22.66 -5.73 11.92
C GLY A 792 -21.95 -5.64 13.28
N ILE A 793 -22.29 -4.62 14.08
CA ILE A 793 -21.77 -4.44 15.44
C ILE A 793 -22.23 -5.57 16.36
N TRP A 794 -23.53 -5.86 16.37
CA TRP A 794 -24.08 -6.95 17.18
C TRP A 794 -23.45 -8.30 16.81
N TYR A 795 -23.25 -8.56 15.51
CA TYR A 795 -22.61 -9.78 15.05
C TYR A 795 -21.14 -9.85 15.49
N ALA A 796 -20.41 -8.73 15.47
CA ALA A 796 -19.04 -8.68 15.95
C ALA A 796 -18.92 -8.96 17.45
N MET A 797 -19.82 -8.40 18.26
CA MET A 797 -19.78 -8.49 19.72
C MET A 797 -20.31 -9.82 20.25
N TYR A 798 -21.40 -10.32 19.67
CA TYR A 798 -22.15 -11.46 20.20
C TYR A 798 -22.44 -12.53 19.15
N GLY A 799 -22.89 -12.11 17.97
CA GLY A 799 -23.41 -13.03 16.94
C GLY A 799 -22.37 -14.04 16.45
N GLU A 800 -21.10 -13.66 16.28
CA GLU A 800 -20.05 -14.60 15.84
C GLU A 800 -19.86 -15.74 16.85
N HIS A 801 -19.79 -15.42 18.15
CA HIS A 801 -19.64 -16.45 19.18
C HIS A 801 -20.86 -17.37 19.22
N LEU A 802 -22.07 -16.79 19.19
CA LEU A 802 -23.33 -17.53 19.21
C LEU A 802 -23.45 -18.46 17.98
N VAL A 803 -23.13 -17.95 16.79
CA VAL A 803 -23.19 -18.73 15.56
C VAL A 803 -22.11 -19.80 15.54
N ARG A 804 -20.86 -19.46 15.86
CA ARG A 804 -19.73 -20.35 15.67
C ARG A 804 -19.64 -21.45 16.73
N ASN A 805 -19.98 -21.14 17.99
CA ASN A 805 -19.77 -22.06 19.11
C ASN A 805 -21.03 -22.81 19.52
N TRP A 806 -22.22 -22.32 19.21
CA TRP A 806 -23.46 -22.98 19.62
C TRP A 806 -24.30 -23.40 18.41
N TYR A 807 -24.71 -22.42 17.59
CA TYR A 807 -25.63 -22.68 16.48
C TYR A 807 -25.05 -23.64 15.42
N ASN A 808 -23.81 -23.43 15.00
CA ASN A 808 -23.17 -24.29 14.00
C ASN A 808 -22.99 -25.73 14.51
N LEU A 809 -22.69 -25.92 15.80
CA LEU A 809 -22.56 -27.26 16.38
C LEU A 809 -23.90 -27.99 16.37
N GLU A 810 -24.97 -27.33 16.81
CA GLU A 810 -26.33 -27.90 16.78
C GLU A 810 -26.78 -28.24 15.35
N VAL A 811 -26.60 -27.31 14.41
CA VAL A 811 -26.93 -27.54 13.00
C VAL A 811 -26.17 -28.73 12.44
N ILE A 812 -24.86 -28.83 12.72
CA ILE A 812 -24.03 -29.94 12.24
C ILE A 812 -24.45 -31.27 12.90
N ASN A 813 -24.81 -31.27 14.17
CA ASN A 813 -25.28 -32.48 14.87
C ASN A 813 -26.61 -32.98 14.28
N VAL A 814 -27.56 -32.08 14.06
CA VAL A 814 -28.84 -32.42 13.40
C VAL A 814 -28.60 -32.89 11.97
N TYR A 815 -27.75 -32.19 11.22
CA TYR A 815 -27.41 -32.55 9.85
C TYR A 815 -26.73 -33.92 9.74
N LYS A 816 -25.80 -34.25 10.66
CA LYS A 816 -25.18 -35.59 10.74
C LYS A 816 -26.23 -36.68 10.97
N LYS A 817 -27.12 -36.48 11.95
CA LYS A 817 -28.18 -37.43 12.27
C LYS A 817 -29.09 -37.70 11.06
N LEU A 818 -29.54 -36.64 10.38
CA LEU A 818 -30.37 -36.75 9.17
C LEU A 818 -29.66 -37.42 7.98
N LYS A 819 -28.32 -37.39 7.94
CA LYS A 819 -27.50 -38.03 6.90
C LYS A 819 -27.09 -39.47 7.25
N GLU A 820 -27.24 -39.86 8.51
CA GLU A 820 -27.06 -41.24 8.98
C GLU A 820 -28.39 -42.04 8.92
N ASP A 821 -29.52 -41.35 9.05
CA ASP A 821 -30.88 -41.92 8.97
C ASP A 821 -31.41 -42.09 7.51
N ASN A 822 -30.72 -41.52 6.50
CA ASN A 822 -30.99 -41.68 5.06
C ASN A 822 -29.80 -42.36 4.38
#